data_AF-A0A0G0Z4K7-F1
#
_entry.id   AF-A0A0G0Z4K7-F1
#
_cell.length_a   1.000
_cell.length_b   1.000
_cell.length_c   1.000
_cell.angle_alpha   90.00
_cell.angle_beta   90.00
_cell.angle_gamma   90.00
#
_symmetry.space_group_name_H-M   'P 1'
#
loop_
_entity.id
_entity.type
_entity.pdbx_description
1 polymer ?
#
loop_
_entity_poly.entity_id
_entity_poly.type
_entity_poly.pdbx_seq_one_letter_code
_entity_poly.pdbx_strand_id
1 'polypeptide(L)'
;QITCSNLTTSFNTGNSDYTTASIDPAQNELILAIIVTSDTGSADIPTNITGNGLTWVNVNGTLFASNLRQISMFRAMNTASDPPAGTVSISGFADAQTGGAWSIIKCTSTDLTGTSGSGAIVQSQINTGSGTALSVTLNTFASAGNGTVAGWGIDLNNTNISPEAGGLWAELGNTGHNSPALTVESEWVNSNDTSPSATSSTGNWGGVAAEIKVATISIAGSSDQASTTVNLAVNSTLKSQTATTAAGPCPCAWTISSVEEPSANGIITVWLDGVADSAESTGVTKWSSGNVSGMQLTAGTLSVGSNQNTSLTVTNMNQYDNDQDEDIMHDGDSGGTSGKLAVDDDSAYASDIIDILSGDTLTINNTGSEQLVADDVVINGTLAASGASAFTIAGSWDNNSVFTASTSTVTFTATSGTETIDNTGASTHAFYALIFGQTSGSATWNLGSVLDVDNNLTISYGTLGMNGSNNITLGGNLQIDANGGYTSSTGTFTFDGTGTSTWTDSTSAVQNLGTVVIDGTTKTVNLGSSAKATQLSIGADDAFGLGSSGYTFSLTGSGTGVSRPFVNSGTLTSGTNSTFKFLGTTASDIQNATYDNLTLAPSGGSNPTYTLMAGTIATDNFIIGDGVNAVTIDWNTNDPTLNVEGNFTLSASTTWTKSTSATLSFRHFCQY
;
A
#
# COMPACT_ATOMS: atom_id res chain seq x y z
N GLN A 1 -18.21 -7.97 16.48
CA GLN A 1 -19.49 -7.90 17.23
C GLN A 1 -20.54 -8.83 16.65
N ILE A 2 -21.28 -9.53 17.52
CA ILE A 2 -22.37 -10.44 17.13
C ILE A 2 -23.56 -9.62 16.65
N THR A 3 -24.21 -10.08 15.60
CA THR A 3 -25.49 -9.53 15.13
C THR A 3 -26.46 -10.66 14.88
N CYS A 4 -27.70 -10.51 15.35
CA CYS A 4 -28.77 -11.46 15.07
C CYS A 4 -29.91 -10.79 14.29
N SER A 5 -30.55 -11.56 13.40
CA SER A 5 -31.67 -11.08 12.57
C SER A 5 -32.67 -12.22 12.32
N ASN A 6 -33.92 -11.85 12.04
CA ASN A 6 -34.98 -12.81 11.76
C ASN A 6 -34.89 -13.36 10.33
N LEU A 7 -35.08 -14.68 10.19
CA LEU A 7 -35.24 -15.35 8.91
C LEU A 7 -36.72 -15.63 8.62
N THR A 8 -37.48 -16.12 9.60
CA THR A 8 -38.92 -16.34 9.47
C THR A 8 -39.61 -16.44 10.83
N THR A 9 -40.77 -15.81 10.94
CA THR A 9 -41.66 -15.96 12.09
C THR A 9 -43.06 -16.28 11.58
N SER A 10 -43.65 -17.37 12.03
CA SER A 10 -45.01 -17.74 11.64
C SER A 10 -45.61 -18.80 12.56
N PHE A 11 -46.80 -19.26 12.23
CA PHE A 11 -47.55 -20.26 12.99
C PHE A 11 -48.26 -21.24 12.07
N ASN A 12 -48.67 -22.38 12.64
CA ASN A 12 -49.52 -23.37 11.99
C ASN A 12 -50.47 -24.00 13.02
N THR A 13 -51.64 -24.44 12.56
CA THR A 13 -52.69 -25.04 13.39
C THR A 13 -52.94 -26.48 12.99
N GLY A 14 -53.19 -27.34 13.99
CA GLY A 14 -53.72 -28.70 13.78
C GLY A 14 -52.89 -29.59 12.84
N ASN A 15 -51.60 -29.76 13.11
CA ASN A 15 -50.72 -30.60 12.30
C ASN A 15 -49.66 -31.29 13.16
N SER A 16 -49.27 -32.51 12.78
CA SER A 16 -48.12 -33.22 13.38
C SER A 16 -46.79 -32.81 12.77
N ASP A 17 -46.81 -32.07 11.65
CA ASP A 17 -45.61 -31.58 10.97
C ASP A 17 -45.81 -30.12 10.55
N TYR A 18 -44.91 -29.23 10.96
CA TYR A 18 -44.92 -27.83 10.54
C TYR A 18 -43.84 -27.58 9.49
N THR A 19 -44.15 -26.73 8.50
CA THR A 19 -43.18 -26.33 7.47
C THR A 19 -43.12 -24.81 7.46
N THR A 20 -41.92 -24.26 7.56
CA THR A 20 -41.70 -22.82 7.55
C THR A 20 -41.76 -22.24 6.14
N ALA A 21 -41.76 -20.91 6.02
CA ALA A 21 -41.31 -20.28 4.79
C ALA A 21 -39.86 -20.66 4.48
N SER A 22 -39.45 -20.55 3.22
CA SER A 22 -38.06 -20.81 2.84
C SER A 22 -37.13 -19.81 3.54
N ILE A 23 -36.07 -20.33 4.15
CA ILE A 23 -34.95 -19.55 4.69
C ILE A 23 -33.69 -19.78 3.86
N ASP A 24 -32.74 -18.86 3.94
CA ASP A 24 -31.47 -18.89 3.20
C ASP A 24 -30.29 -18.63 4.15
N PRO A 25 -29.88 -19.65 4.94
CA PRO A 25 -28.74 -19.54 5.83
C PRO A 25 -27.43 -19.68 5.07
N ALA A 26 -26.39 -18.93 5.48
CA ALA A 26 -25.05 -18.98 4.90
C ALA A 26 -24.07 -19.80 5.76
N GLN A 27 -22.90 -20.12 5.20
CA GLN A 27 -21.80 -20.71 5.97
C GLN A 27 -21.46 -19.84 7.19
N ASN A 28 -21.08 -20.48 8.30
CA ASN A 28 -20.65 -19.81 9.54
C ASN A 28 -21.75 -18.99 10.26
N GLU A 29 -23.02 -19.09 9.86
CA GLU A 29 -24.13 -18.50 10.58
C GLU A 29 -24.68 -19.48 11.64
N LEU A 30 -24.81 -19.02 12.89
CA LEU A 30 -25.57 -19.74 13.92
C LEU A 30 -27.05 -19.51 13.67
N ILE A 31 -27.80 -20.58 13.41
CA ILE A 31 -29.25 -20.53 13.27
C ILE A 31 -29.89 -20.98 14.56
N LEU A 32 -30.81 -20.18 15.10
CA LEU A 32 -31.61 -20.52 16.27
C LEU A 32 -33.09 -20.59 15.90
N ALA A 33 -33.75 -21.69 16.25
CA ALA A 33 -35.20 -21.83 16.11
C ALA A 33 -35.86 -21.87 17.48
N ILE A 34 -36.67 -20.86 17.76
CA ILE A 34 -37.49 -20.76 18.97
C ILE A 34 -38.89 -21.21 18.59
N ILE A 35 -39.34 -22.31 19.18
CA ILE A 35 -40.56 -23.01 18.78
C ILE A 35 -41.46 -23.14 20.01
N VAL A 36 -42.70 -22.69 19.87
CA VAL A 36 -43.77 -22.85 20.85
C VAL A 36 -44.82 -23.80 20.28
N THR A 37 -45.02 -24.97 20.90
CA THR A 37 -46.07 -25.93 20.54
C THR A 37 -47.18 -25.93 21.57
N SER A 38 -48.35 -26.42 21.16
CA SER A 38 -49.53 -26.52 22.01
C SER A 38 -50.25 -27.83 21.82
N ASP A 39 -50.77 -28.39 22.91
CA ASP A 39 -51.60 -29.59 22.90
C ASP A 39 -52.75 -29.49 23.94
N THR A 40 -53.70 -30.43 23.90
CA THR A 40 -54.81 -30.53 24.86
C THR A 40 -54.49 -31.37 26.11
N GLY A 41 -53.48 -32.24 26.04
CA GLY A 41 -52.96 -33.03 27.15
C GLY A 41 -51.58 -32.56 27.58
N SER A 42 -50.58 -32.73 26.73
CA SER A 42 -49.20 -32.27 26.97
C SER A 42 -48.55 -31.88 25.65
N ALA A 43 -48.03 -30.66 25.58
CA ALA A 43 -47.29 -30.22 24.42
C ALA A 43 -45.95 -30.95 24.33
N ASP A 44 -45.47 -31.18 23.12
CA ASP A 44 -44.24 -31.92 22.87
C ASP A 44 -43.12 -31.02 22.35
N ILE A 45 -41.90 -31.39 22.72
CA ILE A 45 -40.71 -30.89 22.05
C ILE A 45 -40.54 -31.61 20.70
N PRO A 46 -40.33 -30.90 19.58
CA PRO A 46 -40.06 -31.56 18.30
C PRO A 46 -38.79 -32.41 18.39
N THR A 47 -38.82 -33.66 17.95
CA THR A 47 -37.63 -34.53 17.93
C THR A 47 -36.97 -34.67 16.56
N ASN A 48 -37.64 -34.19 15.50
CA ASN A 48 -37.15 -34.28 14.13
C ASN A 48 -37.30 -32.92 13.44
N ILE A 49 -36.27 -32.08 13.55
CA ILE A 49 -36.17 -30.83 12.79
C ILE A 49 -35.18 -31.04 11.64
N THR A 50 -35.65 -30.80 10.42
CA THR A 50 -34.86 -31.02 9.19
C THR A 50 -35.05 -29.85 8.23
N GLY A 51 -34.11 -29.64 7.31
CA GLY A 51 -34.16 -28.54 6.34
C GLY A 51 -32.79 -27.93 6.12
N ASN A 52 -32.60 -27.29 4.96
CA ASN A 52 -31.37 -26.57 4.60
C ASN A 52 -30.07 -27.39 4.69
N GLY A 53 -30.14 -28.73 4.68
CA GLY A 53 -28.96 -29.58 4.91
C GLY A 53 -28.33 -29.43 6.30
N LEU A 54 -29.03 -28.80 7.24
CA LEU A 54 -28.56 -28.51 8.59
C LEU A 54 -28.91 -29.63 9.57
N THR A 55 -28.01 -29.87 10.54
CA THR A 55 -28.30 -30.73 11.70
C THR A 55 -28.76 -29.87 12.85
N TRP A 56 -30.03 -30.00 13.21
CA TRP A 56 -30.67 -29.26 14.31
C TRP A 56 -30.56 -30.02 15.62
N VAL A 57 -30.19 -29.31 16.68
CA VAL A 57 -30.03 -29.89 18.01
C VAL A 57 -30.73 -29.02 19.04
N ASN A 58 -31.47 -29.64 19.94
CA ASN A 58 -32.11 -28.92 21.02
C ASN A 58 -31.06 -28.29 21.95
N VAL A 59 -31.24 -27.00 22.25
CA VAL A 59 -30.44 -26.25 23.23
C VAL A 59 -31.08 -26.37 24.61
N ASN A 60 -32.36 -26.04 24.69
CA ASN A 60 -33.15 -26.12 25.92
C ASN A 60 -34.65 -26.04 25.61
N GLY A 61 -35.49 -26.25 26.62
CA GLY A 61 -36.93 -26.07 26.52
C GLY A 61 -37.67 -26.39 27.81
N THR A 62 -38.87 -25.85 27.96
CA THR A 62 -39.73 -26.12 29.12
C THR A 62 -41.21 -26.20 28.75
N LEU A 63 -41.93 -27.07 29.46
CA LEU A 63 -43.38 -27.07 29.50
C LEU A 63 -43.85 -25.87 30.31
N PHE A 64 -45.00 -25.30 29.93
CA PHE A 64 -45.69 -24.26 30.69
C PHE A 64 -47.21 -24.35 30.50
N ALA A 65 -47.96 -23.48 31.17
CA ALA A 65 -49.43 -23.45 31.11
C ALA A 65 -50.07 -24.83 31.43
N SER A 66 -49.68 -25.44 32.56
CA SER A 66 -50.11 -26.80 32.94
C SER A 66 -49.78 -27.86 31.89
N ASN A 67 -48.60 -27.77 31.28
CA ASN A 67 -48.08 -28.62 30.22
C ASN A 67 -48.80 -28.51 28.88
N LEU A 68 -49.79 -27.63 28.74
CA LEU A 68 -50.51 -27.44 27.47
C LEU A 68 -49.68 -26.71 26.42
N ARG A 69 -48.55 -26.10 26.82
CA ARG A 69 -47.63 -25.42 25.92
C ARG A 69 -46.19 -25.85 26.22
N GLN A 70 -45.35 -25.86 25.19
CA GLN A 70 -43.92 -26.14 25.29
C GLN A 70 -43.18 -25.07 24.51
N ILE A 71 -42.19 -24.43 25.13
CA ILE A 71 -41.19 -23.62 24.40
C ILE A 71 -39.89 -24.41 24.27
N SER A 72 -39.24 -24.28 23.13
CA SER A 72 -37.95 -24.94 22.87
C SER A 72 -37.07 -24.08 21.99
N MET A 73 -35.77 -24.09 22.25
CA MET A 73 -34.75 -23.48 21.41
C MET A 73 -33.90 -24.58 20.78
N PHE A 74 -33.71 -24.51 19.46
CA PHE A 74 -32.81 -25.38 18.72
C PHE A 74 -31.72 -24.55 18.07
N ARG A 75 -30.55 -25.16 17.89
CA ARG A 75 -29.42 -24.57 17.15
C ARG A 75 -29.06 -25.42 15.94
N ALA A 76 -28.54 -24.75 14.92
CA ALA A 76 -27.89 -25.37 13.77
C ALA A 76 -26.80 -24.44 13.21
N MET A 77 -25.78 -25.02 12.58
CA MET A 77 -24.71 -24.28 11.88
C MET A 77 -24.01 -25.24 10.92
N ASN A 78 -23.52 -24.72 9.79
CA ASN A 78 -22.58 -25.41 8.91
C ASN A 78 -21.36 -24.51 8.67
N THR A 79 -20.18 -25.04 8.95
CA THR A 79 -18.90 -24.33 8.77
C THR A 79 -18.11 -24.82 7.57
N ALA A 80 -18.60 -25.84 6.85
CA ALA A 80 -17.88 -26.43 5.71
C ALA A 80 -18.27 -25.82 4.36
N SER A 81 -19.54 -25.42 4.20
CA SER A 81 -20.06 -24.83 2.96
C SER A 81 -21.38 -24.11 3.23
N ASP A 82 -21.82 -23.29 2.28
CA ASP A 82 -23.13 -22.67 2.32
C ASP A 82 -24.26 -23.74 2.39
N PRO A 83 -25.15 -23.65 3.40
CA PRO A 83 -26.39 -24.41 3.41
C PRO A 83 -27.29 -24.06 2.21
N PRO A 84 -28.01 -25.02 1.61
CA PRO A 84 -29.01 -24.70 0.58
C PRO A 84 -30.19 -23.92 1.16
N ALA A 85 -30.69 -22.93 0.42
CA ALA A 85 -31.98 -22.30 0.68
C ALA A 85 -33.12 -23.34 0.66
N GLY A 86 -34.11 -23.17 1.52
CA GLY A 86 -35.23 -24.09 1.63
C GLY A 86 -36.03 -23.91 2.91
N THR A 87 -37.11 -24.69 3.03
CA THR A 87 -37.97 -24.69 4.21
C THR A 87 -37.39 -25.55 5.33
N VAL A 88 -37.69 -25.20 6.58
CA VAL A 88 -37.46 -26.04 7.75
C VAL A 88 -38.74 -26.82 8.07
N SER A 89 -38.60 -28.13 8.24
CA SER A 89 -39.66 -29.02 8.72
C SER A 89 -39.47 -29.29 10.21
N ILE A 90 -40.52 -29.06 10.99
CA ILE A 90 -40.57 -29.25 12.45
C ILE A 90 -41.55 -30.38 12.72
N SER A 91 -41.04 -31.54 13.15
CA SER A 91 -41.82 -32.78 13.25
C SER A 91 -41.34 -33.67 14.40
N GLY A 92 -41.88 -34.89 14.47
CA GLY A 92 -41.46 -35.90 15.43
C GLY A 92 -42.05 -35.69 16.83
N PHE A 93 -43.29 -35.21 16.90
CA PHE A 93 -44.04 -35.15 18.15
C PHE A 93 -44.54 -36.55 18.54
N ALA A 94 -44.63 -36.82 19.84
CA ALA A 94 -45.18 -38.07 20.35
C ALA A 94 -46.71 -38.09 20.20
N ASP A 95 -47.35 -36.94 20.43
CA ASP A 95 -48.76 -36.69 20.26
C ASP A 95 -49.02 -35.59 19.21
N ALA A 96 -50.17 -35.67 18.54
CA ALA A 96 -50.56 -34.70 17.54
C ALA A 96 -50.82 -33.32 18.18
N GLN A 97 -49.93 -32.37 17.90
CA GLN A 97 -50.01 -31.03 18.45
C GLN A 97 -51.18 -30.24 17.84
N THR A 98 -51.89 -29.50 18.68
CA THR A 98 -52.98 -28.60 18.25
C THR A 98 -52.49 -27.35 17.52
N GLY A 99 -51.22 -26.98 17.67
CA GLY A 99 -50.64 -25.82 17.01
C GLY A 99 -49.16 -25.65 17.34
N GLY A 100 -48.48 -24.89 16.48
CA GLY A 100 -47.07 -24.55 16.64
C GLY A 100 -46.78 -23.18 16.04
N ALA A 101 -46.04 -22.34 16.76
CA ALA A 101 -45.44 -21.13 16.23
C ALA A 101 -43.93 -21.19 16.37
N TRP A 102 -43.24 -20.47 15.49
CA TRP A 102 -41.80 -20.40 15.46
C TRP A 102 -41.30 -19.00 15.18
N SER A 103 -40.12 -18.71 15.69
CA SER A 103 -39.23 -17.67 15.21
C SER A 103 -37.88 -18.30 14.93
N ILE A 104 -37.44 -18.25 13.67
CA ILE A 104 -36.11 -18.71 13.26
C ILE A 104 -35.26 -17.48 12.97
N ILE A 105 -34.16 -17.37 13.70
CA ILE A 105 -33.22 -16.26 13.60
C ILE A 105 -31.84 -16.79 13.19
N LYS A 106 -31.01 -15.90 12.65
CA LYS A 106 -29.59 -16.14 12.42
C LYS A 106 -28.75 -15.18 13.23
N CYS A 107 -27.57 -15.63 13.64
CA CYS A 107 -26.55 -14.83 14.29
C CYS A 107 -25.20 -15.01 13.56
N THR A 108 -24.50 -13.90 13.31
CA THR A 108 -23.16 -13.87 12.69
C THR A 108 -22.08 -13.45 13.70
N SER A 109 -20.81 -13.64 13.35
CA SER A 109 -19.66 -13.35 14.24
C SER A 109 -19.68 -14.16 15.53
N THR A 110 -20.19 -15.39 15.47
CA THR A 110 -20.28 -16.30 16.63
C THR A 110 -19.18 -17.35 16.58
N ASP A 111 -18.81 -17.91 17.73
CA ASP A 111 -17.82 -18.99 17.83
C ASP A 111 -18.19 -20.19 16.93
N LEU A 112 -17.28 -20.55 16.02
CA LEU A 112 -17.50 -21.56 14.99
C LEU A 112 -17.10 -22.98 15.44
N THR A 113 -16.68 -23.16 16.69
CA THR A 113 -16.20 -24.46 17.20
C THR A 113 -17.36 -25.41 17.54
N GLY A 114 -17.02 -26.70 17.60
CA GLY A 114 -18.00 -27.75 17.89
C GLY A 114 -18.88 -28.11 16.70
N THR A 115 -19.98 -28.82 16.95
CA THR A 115 -20.88 -29.35 15.91
C THR A 115 -22.23 -28.65 15.99
N SER A 116 -22.79 -28.26 14.84
CA SER A 116 -24.10 -27.59 14.77
C SER A 116 -24.19 -26.36 15.70
N GLY A 117 -23.12 -25.57 15.79
CA GLY A 117 -23.07 -24.34 16.58
C GLY A 117 -22.98 -24.57 18.09
N SER A 118 -22.53 -25.75 18.56
CA SER A 118 -22.42 -26.01 19.99
C SER A 118 -21.40 -25.13 20.71
N GLY A 119 -20.31 -24.70 20.04
CA GLY A 119 -19.34 -23.77 20.61
C GLY A 119 -19.88 -22.34 20.76
N ALA A 120 -20.87 -21.98 19.93
CA ALA A 120 -21.54 -20.68 20.00
C ALA A 120 -22.50 -20.55 21.19
N ILE A 121 -22.91 -21.66 21.83
CA ILE A 121 -23.78 -21.62 23.03
C ILE A 121 -22.93 -21.87 24.27
N VAL A 122 -22.70 -20.84 25.09
CA VAL A 122 -21.95 -20.99 26.34
C VAL A 122 -22.82 -21.60 27.44
N GLN A 123 -24.04 -21.10 27.54
CA GLN A 123 -25.05 -21.56 28.48
C GLN A 123 -26.45 -21.28 27.93
N SER A 124 -27.44 -21.98 28.48
CA SER A 124 -28.84 -21.66 28.29
C SER A 124 -29.62 -21.92 29.58
N GLN A 125 -30.67 -21.15 29.82
CA GLN A 125 -31.56 -21.30 30.97
C GLN A 125 -33.01 -21.18 30.52
N ILE A 126 -33.91 -21.64 31.38
CA ILE A 126 -35.35 -21.63 31.16
C ILE A 126 -36.05 -21.06 32.37
N ASN A 127 -37.24 -20.48 32.15
CA ASN A 127 -38.14 -20.13 33.23
C ASN A 127 -39.60 -20.30 32.80
N THR A 128 -40.49 -20.42 33.78
CA THR A 128 -41.94 -20.44 33.58
C THR A 128 -42.59 -19.55 34.62
N GLY A 129 -43.70 -18.91 34.29
CA GLY A 129 -44.39 -18.05 35.23
C GLY A 129 -45.80 -17.69 34.79
N SER A 130 -46.49 -16.93 35.63
CA SER A 130 -47.80 -16.36 35.33
C SER A 130 -47.80 -14.89 35.72
N GLY A 131 -48.33 -14.02 34.86
CA GLY A 131 -48.32 -12.58 35.09
C GLY A 131 -48.15 -11.78 33.82
N THR A 132 -47.73 -10.53 33.96
CA THR A 132 -47.49 -9.59 32.84
C THR A 132 -46.04 -9.58 32.35
N ALA A 133 -45.15 -10.36 32.98
CA ALA A 133 -43.74 -10.42 32.63
C ALA A 133 -43.15 -11.79 32.99
N LEU A 134 -42.09 -12.16 32.28
CA LEU A 134 -41.21 -13.27 32.63
C LEU A 134 -39.76 -12.82 32.43
N SER A 135 -38.87 -13.26 33.31
CA SER A 135 -37.43 -13.13 33.13
C SER A 135 -36.76 -14.51 33.20
N VAL A 136 -35.67 -14.71 32.48
CA VAL A 136 -34.84 -15.91 32.56
C VAL A 136 -33.49 -15.52 33.15
N THR A 137 -33.09 -16.16 34.25
CA THR A 137 -31.81 -15.87 34.90
C THR A 137 -30.70 -16.71 34.28
N LEU A 138 -29.73 -16.06 33.62
CA LEU A 138 -28.48 -16.65 33.14
C LEU A 138 -27.38 -16.52 34.21
N ASN A 139 -26.37 -17.39 34.17
CA ASN A 139 -25.19 -17.23 35.02
C ASN A 139 -24.33 -16.06 34.51
N THR A 140 -23.35 -15.64 35.31
CA THR A 140 -22.35 -14.64 34.89
C THR A 140 -21.61 -15.10 33.62
N PHE A 141 -21.52 -14.19 32.66
CA PHE A 141 -20.88 -14.42 31.37
C PHE A 141 -19.36 -14.47 31.52
N ALA A 142 -18.71 -15.37 30.79
CA ALA A 142 -17.26 -15.54 30.87
C ALA A 142 -16.48 -14.49 30.05
N SER A 143 -17.14 -13.84 29.09
CA SER A 143 -16.56 -12.81 28.22
C SER A 143 -17.50 -11.62 28.11
N ALA A 144 -16.95 -10.41 28.09
CA ALA A 144 -17.72 -9.18 27.87
C ALA A 144 -18.20 -9.01 26.42
N GLY A 145 -17.63 -9.74 25.47
CA GLY A 145 -18.00 -9.68 24.05
C GLY A 145 -19.14 -10.63 23.66
N ASN A 146 -19.60 -11.48 24.58
CA ASN A 146 -20.72 -12.37 24.32
C ASN A 146 -22.03 -11.57 24.31
N GLY A 147 -23.07 -12.13 23.69
CA GLY A 147 -24.39 -11.49 23.66
C GLY A 147 -25.51 -12.42 24.11
N THR A 148 -26.73 -11.90 24.16
CA THR A 148 -27.86 -12.61 24.77
C THR A 148 -29.03 -12.72 23.79
N VAL A 149 -29.47 -13.95 23.52
CA VAL A 149 -30.73 -14.24 22.80
C VAL A 149 -31.75 -14.78 23.78
N ALA A 150 -32.98 -14.29 23.71
CA ALA A 150 -34.11 -14.86 24.44
C ALA A 150 -35.28 -15.17 23.52
N GLY A 151 -36.08 -16.15 23.93
CA GLY A 151 -37.31 -16.54 23.27
C GLY A 151 -38.42 -16.75 24.28
N TRP A 152 -39.61 -16.28 23.93
CA TRP A 152 -40.76 -16.27 24.83
C TRP A 152 -41.97 -16.94 24.19
N GLY A 153 -42.72 -17.65 25.02
CA GLY A 153 -43.99 -18.26 24.68
C GLY A 153 -45.01 -17.84 25.71
N ILE A 154 -46.20 -17.44 25.27
CA ILE A 154 -47.31 -17.11 26.17
C ILE A 154 -48.61 -17.76 25.70
N ASP A 155 -49.35 -18.31 26.66
CA ASP A 155 -50.67 -18.92 26.44
C ASP A 155 -51.77 -17.85 26.39
N LEU A 156 -51.75 -17.02 25.35
CA LEU A 156 -52.75 -15.99 25.08
C LEU A 156 -53.07 -15.90 23.59
N ASN A 157 -54.28 -15.44 23.30
CA ASN A 157 -54.77 -15.27 21.94
C ASN A 157 -54.14 -14.05 21.28
N ASN A 158 -53.26 -14.28 20.29
CA ASN A 158 -52.70 -13.24 19.43
C ASN A 158 -52.29 -11.96 20.17
N THR A 159 -51.61 -12.12 21.31
CA THR A 159 -51.07 -11.01 22.09
C THR A 159 -49.71 -10.62 21.55
N ASN A 160 -49.32 -9.36 21.71
CA ASN A 160 -47.94 -8.94 21.48
C ASN A 160 -47.13 -9.18 22.76
N ILE A 161 -45.97 -9.79 22.62
CA ILE A 161 -44.93 -9.78 23.63
C ILE A 161 -43.98 -8.61 23.29
N SER A 162 -43.74 -7.72 24.25
CA SER A 162 -42.79 -6.64 24.10
C SER A 162 -41.44 -7.06 24.69
N PRO A 163 -40.32 -6.75 24.00
CA PRO A 163 -38.99 -7.05 24.49
C PRO A 163 -38.66 -6.29 25.77
N GLU A 164 -37.53 -6.61 26.39
CA GLU A 164 -37.09 -5.98 27.63
C GLU A 164 -37.10 -4.45 27.53
N ALA A 165 -37.64 -3.80 28.58
CA ALA A 165 -37.71 -2.36 28.64
C ALA A 165 -36.31 -1.74 28.72
N GLY A 166 -36.04 -0.73 27.90
CA GLY A 166 -34.74 -0.05 27.87
C GLY A 166 -34.24 0.27 26.47
N GLY A 167 -34.87 -0.28 25.43
CA GLY A 167 -34.63 0.09 24.03
C GLY A 167 -33.32 -0.42 23.43
N LEU A 168 -32.57 -1.24 24.18
CA LEU A 168 -31.35 -1.90 23.70
C LEU A 168 -31.63 -3.24 23.02
N TRP A 169 -32.75 -3.88 23.37
CA TRP A 169 -33.18 -5.16 22.83
C TRP A 169 -33.87 -4.99 21.48
N ALA A 170 -33.43 -5.79 20.51
CA ALA A 170 -34.05 -5.90 19.20
C ALA A 170 -35.09 -7.04 19.22
N GLU A 171 -36.37 -6.70 19.05
CA GLU A 171 -37.42 -7.67 18.74
C GLU A 171 -37.17 -8.23 17.33
N LEU A 172 -36.90 -9.53 17.23
CA LEU A 172 -36.59 -10.19 15.96
C LEU A 172 -37.85 -10.80 15.33
N GLY A 173 -38.72 -11.39 16.14
CA GLY A 173 -39.93 -12.03 15.66
C GLY A 173 -41.01 -12.06 16.73
N ASN A 174 -42.25 -11.82 16.34
CA ASN A 174 -43.41 -11.85 17.23
C ASN A 174 -44.62 -12.28 16.42
N THR A 175 -45.22 -13.41 16.77
CA THR A 175 -46.43 -13.88 16.09
C THR A 175 -47.32 -14.66 17.04
N GLY A 176 -48.61 -14.44 16.93
CA GLY A 176 -49.60 -15.11 17.75
C GLY A 176 -50.77 -15.65 16.95
N HIS A 177 -51.52 -16.53 17.60
CA HIS A 177 -52.70 -17.17 17.04
C HIS A 177 -53.85 -17.23 18.05
N ASN A 178 -55.09 -17.31 17.54
CA ASN A 178 -56.31 -17.26 18.35
C ASN A 178 -56.81 -18.65 18.80
N SER A 179 -56.49 -19.71 18.06
CA SER A 179 -56.95 -21.08 18.37
C SER A 179 -56.04 -22.14 17.74
N PRO A 180 -55.18 -22.83 18.51
CA PRO A 180 -54.95 -22.66 19.94
C PRO A 180 -54.35 -21.29 20.29
N ALA A 181 -54.55 -20.88 21.54
CA ALA A 181 -54.02 -19.64 22.11
C ALA A 181 -52.51 -19.79 22.30
N LEU A 182 -51.71 -19.13 21.46
CA LEU A 182 -50.27 -19.05 21.66
C LEU A 182 -49.68 -17.85 20.93
N THR A 183 -48.65 -17.25 21.53
CA THR A 183 -47.74 -16.32 20.87
C THR A 183 -46.30 -16.78 21.12
N VAL A 184 -45.45 -16.65 20.10
CA VAL A 184 -44.00 -16.77 20.21
C VAL A 184 -43.34 -15.41 19.94
N GLU A 185 -42.29 -15.12 20.68
CA GLU A 185 -41.40 -13.99 20.45
C GLU A 185 -39.94 -14.44 20.52
N SER A 186 -39.06 -13.74 19.79
CA SER A 186 -37.61 -13.84 19.95
C SER A 186 -36.95 -12.46 19.94
N GLU A 187 -36.03 -12.23 20.88
CA GLU A 187 -35.31 -10.98 21.05
C GLU A 187 -33.80 -11.18 21.21
N TRP A 188 -33.03 -10.13 20.92
CA TRP A 188 -31.56 -10.14 20.95
C TRP A 188 -30.99 -8.83 21.52
N VAL A 189 -29.89 -8.93 22.26
CA VAL A 189 -29.01 -7.80 22.60
C VAL A 189 -27.53 -8.17 22.47
N ASN A 190 -26.74 -7.27 21.90
CA ASN A 190 -25.28 -7.42 21.78
C ASN A 190 -24.56 -6.96 23.06
N SER A 191 -24.97 -7.52 24.20
CA SER A 191 -24.34 -7.31 25.49
C SER A 191 -24.64 -8.47 26.44
N ASN A 192 -23.83 -8.59 27.48
CA ASN A 192 -24.09 -9.50 28.59
C ASN A 192 -25.34 -9.05 29.36
N ASP A 193 -26.41 -9.84 29.28
CA ASP A 193 -27.60 -9.68 30.10
C ASP A 193 -27.86 -10.97 30.87
N THR A 194 -27.74 -10.92 32.19
CA THR A 194 -27.96 -12.08 33.06
C THR A 194 -29.43 -12.30 33.40
N SER A 195 -30.32 -11.40 32.99
CA SER A 195 -31.73 -11.43 33.35
C SER A 195 -32.66 -10.96 32.21
N PRO A 196 -32.49 -11.44 30.97
CA PRO A 196 -33.38 -11.09 29.88
C PRO A 196 -34.85 -11.30 30.27
N SER A 197 -35.69 -10.36 29.86
CA SER A 197 -37.10 -10.34 30.25
C SER A 197 -38.01 -9.79 29.17
N ALA A 198 -39.25 -10.26 29.15
CA ALA A 198 -40.27 -9.72 28.26
C ALA A 198 -41.58 -9.47 28.99
N THR A 199 -42.41 -8.62 28.39
CA THR A 199 -43.69 -8.21 28.97
C THR A 199 -44.86 -8.41 28.01
N SER A 200 -46.05 -8.69 28.55
CA SER A 200 -47.29 -8.78 27.77
C SER A 200 -48.50 -8.61 28.71
N SER A 201 -49.69 -8.88 28.18
CA SER A 201 -50.90 -9.07 28.97
C SER A 201 -50.74 -10.24 29.96
N THR A 202 -51.60 -10.28 30.98
CA THR A 202 -51.54 -11.36 31.99
C THR A 202 -51.80 -12.72 31.37
N GLY A 203 -50.77 -13.60 31.37
CA GLY A 203 -50.85 -14.94 30.82
C GLY A 203 -49.88 -15.92 31.49
N ASN A 204 -49.88 -17.17 31.05
CA ASN A 204 -48.89 -18.17 31.45
C ASN A 204 -47.74 -18.16 30.44
N TRP A 205 -46.52 -18.15 30.95
CA TRP A 205 -45.30 -17.96 30.17
C TRP A 205 -44.37 -19.16 30.23
N GLY A 206 -43.68 -19.41 29.12
CA GLY A 206 -42.43 -20.14 29.05
C GLY A 206 -41.36 -19.25 28.42
N GLY A 207 -40.14 -19.30 28.95
CA GLY A 207 -39.00 -18.55 28.45
C GLY A 207 -37.76 -19.43 28.32
N VAL A 208 -36.96 -19.16 27.30
CA VAL A 208 -35.64 -19.76 27.10
C VAL A 208 -34.66 -18.67 26.70
N ALA A 209 -33.50 -18.62 27.33
CA ALA A 209 -32.44 -17.67 27.00
C ALA A 209 -31.09 -18.38 26.84
N ALA A 210 -30.21 -17.82 26.03
CA ALA A 210 -28.88 -18.33 25.76
C ALA A 210 -27.82 -17.22 25.70
N GLU A 211 -26.64 -17.52 26.25
CA GLU A 211 -25.42 -16.75 26.04
C GLU A 211 -24.77 -17.21 24.73
N ILE A 212 -24.66 -16.27 23.79
CA ILE A 212 -24.04 -16.50 22.48
C ILE A 212 -22.59 -16.05 22.52
N LYS A 213 -21.68 -17.00 22.24
CA LYS A 213 -20.24 -16.76 22.26
C LYS A 213 -19.79 -16.03 21.01
N VAL A 214 -19.04 -14.95 21.18
CA VAL A 214 -18.46 -14.19 20.06
C VAL A 214 -17.29 -14.96 19.43
N ALA A 215 -17.14 -14.82 18.12
CA ALA A 215 -15.97 -15.31 17.41
C ALA A 215 -14.71 -14.55 17.85
N THR A 216 -13.58 -15.27 17.91
CA THR A 216 -12.30 -14.69 18.26
C THR A 216 -11.22 -15.20 17.31
N ILE A 217 -10.21 -14.38 17.09
CA ILE A 217 -9.03 -14.68 16.29
C ILE A 217 -7.77 -14.66 17.16
N SER A 218 -6.70 -15.22 16.63
CA SER A 218 -5.34 -15.00 17.12
C SER A 218 -4.59 -14.09 16.15
N ILE A 219 -3.72 -13.24 16.71
CA ILE A 219 -2.83 -12.35 15.97
C ILE A 219 -1.40 -12.72 16.36
N ALA A 220 -0.57 -13.06 15.38
CA ALA A 220 0.77 -13.58 15.63
C ALA A 220 1.81 -13.00 14.67
N GLY A 221 3.07 -13.05 15.11
CA GLY A 221 4.19 -12.52 14.36
C GLY A 221 5.54 -12.91 14.95
N SER A 222 6.57 -12.23 14.46
CA SER A 222 7.94 -12.27 14.98
C SER A 222 8.41 -10.89 15.40
N SER A 223 9.37 -10.84 16.31
CA SER A 223 10.07 -9.63 16.71
C SER A 223 11.57 -9.88 16.85
N ASP A 224 12.39 -8.86 16.68
CA ASP A 224 13.81 -8.89 17.01
C ASP A 224 14.09 -8.63 18.52
N GLN A 225 13.07 -8.26 19.29
CA GLN A 225 13.14 -8.07 20.74
C GLN A 225 12.56 -9.27 21.51
N ALA A 226 13.32 -9.76 22.49
CA ALA A 226 12.93 -10.89 23.34
C ALA A 226 12.33 -10.44 24.66
N SER A 227 11.36 -11.19 25.19
CA SER A 227 10.74 -10.96 26.51
C SER A 227 10.08 -9.59 26.68
N THR A 228 9.52 -9.06 25.60
CA THR A 228 8.87 -7.73 25.55
C THR A 228 7.37 -7.89 25.39
N THR A 229 6.59 -6.96 25.95
CA THR A 229 5.13 -6.93 25.78
C THR A 229 4.76 -6.53 24.35
N VAL A 230 3.83 -7.25 23.74
CA VAL A 230 3.17 -6.84 22.50
C VAL A 230 1.75 -6.42 22.85
N ASN A 231 1.41 -5.17 22.57
CA ASN A 231 0.07 -4.62 22.76
C ASN A 231 -0.66 -4.50 21.41
N LEU A 232 -1.98 -4.28 21.44
CA LEU A 232 -2.76 -4.14 20.20
C LEU A 232 -3.95 -3.19 20.31
N ALA A 233 -4.28 -2.61 19.17
CA ALA A 233 -5.53 -1.91 18.93
C ALA A 233 -6.25 -2.49 17.70
N VAL A 234 -7.58 -2.43 17.72
CA VAL A 234 -8.41 -2.75 16.56
C VAL A 234 -9.24 -1.52 16.22
N ASN A 235 -8.99 -0.95 15.04
CA ASN A 235 -9.37 0.42 14.69
C ASN A 235 -8.92 1.38 15.80
N SER A 236 -9.69 2.42 16.11
CA SER A 236 -9.38 3.37 17.18
C SER A 236 -9.67 2.88 18.61
N THR A 237 -9.47 1.58 18.90
CA THR A 237 -9.77 1.02 20.23
C THR A 237 -8.68 0.06 20.70
N LEU A 238 -7.98 0.45 21.76
CA LEU A 238 -7.06 -0.39 22.51
C LEU A 238 -7.77 -1.64 23.03
N LYS A 239 -7.11 -2.80 22.90
CA LYS A 239 -7.63 -4.06 23.44
C LYS A 239 -6.94 -4.41 24.75
N SER A 240 -7.61 -5.20 25.58
CA SER A 240 -7.05 -5.63 26.88
C SER A 240 -6.14 -6.85 26.76
N GLN A 241 -6.20 -7.56 25.62
CA GLN A 241 -5.34 -8.69 25.33
C GLN A 241 -3.94 -8.19 24.97
N THR A 242 -2.92 -8.84 25.52
CA THR A 242 -1.51 -8.62 25.19
C THR A 242 -0.80 -9.95 24.98
N ALA A 243 0.43 -9.91 24.46
CA ALA A 243 1.33 -11.05 24.42
C ALA A 243 2.71 -10.65 24.97
N THR A 244 3.58 -11.65 25.11
CA THR A 244 5.00 -11.43 25.38
C THR A 244 5.80 -12.16 24.32
N THR A 245 6.80 -11.49 23.73
CA THR A 245 7.70 -12.12 22.77
C THR A 245 8.50 -13.23 23.45
N ALA A 246 8.72 -14.33 22.73
CA ALA A 246 9.43 -15.50 23.27
C ALA A 246 10.83 -15.13 23.79
N ALA A 247 11.28 -15.81 24.84
CA ALA A 247 12.65 -15.68 25.32
C ALA A 247 13.63 -16.44 24.40
N GLY A 248 14.83 -15.88 24.21
CA GLY A 248 15.90 -16.52 23.44
C GLY A 248 16.50 -15.61 22.36
N PRO A 249 17.37 -16.14 21.49
CA PRO A 249 17.83 -15.39 20.33
C PRO A 249 16.67 -15.22 19.35
N CYS A 250 16.44 -13.99 18.89
CA CYS A 250 15.36 -13.67 17.96
C CYS A 250 15.72 -14.00 16.49
N PRO A 251 14.75 -14.17 15.57
CA PRO A 251 13.35 -13.71 15.64
C PRO A 251 12.50 -14.46 16.67
N CYS A 252 11.95 -13.71 17.62
CA CYS A 252 11.18 -14.20 18.74
C CYS A 252 9.68 -14.17 18.39
N ALA A 253 9.03 -15.34 18.42
CA ALA A 253 7.60 -15.45 18.11
C ALA A 253 6.74 -14.85 19.23
N TRP A 254 5.57 -14.33 18.85
CA TRP A 254 4.54 -13.87 19.78
C TRP A 254 3.14 -14.20 19.24
N THR A 255 2.15 -14.31 20.12
CA THR A 255 0.75 -14.56 19.73
C THR A 255 -0.20 -13.97 20.76
N ILE A 256 -1.03 -13.03 20.33
CA ILE A 256 -2.16 -12.52 21.11
C ILE A 256 -3.38 -13.38 20.77
N SER A 257 -3.97 -14.01 21.78
CA SER A 257 -5.11 -14.94 21.62
C SER A 257 -6.41 -14.29 22.06
N SER A 258 -7.54 -14.86 21.63
CA SER A 258 -8.88 -14.46 22.08
C SER A 258 -9.22 -13.00 21.78
N VAL A 259 -8.68 -12.44 20.69
CA VAL A 259 -9.06 -11.11 20.20
C VAL A 259 -10.41 -11.24 19.51
N GLU A 260 -11.37 -10.40 19.87
CA GLU A 260 -12.68 -10.40 19.19
C GLU A 260 -12.47 -10.25 17.68
N GLU A 261 -13.16 -11.08 16.89
CA GLU A 261 -13.08 -11.00 15.44
C GLU A 261 -13.45 -9.60 14.94
N PRO A 262 -12.54 -8.90 14.22
CA PRO A 262 -12.84 -7.59 13.66
C PRO A 262 -13.97 -7.66 12.64
N SER A 263 -14.65 -6.54 12.39
CA SER A 263 -15.45 -6.42 11.18
C SER A 263 -14.55 -6.48 9.94
N ALA A 264 -15.09 -6.91 8.79
CA ALA A 264 -14.37 -6.89 7.53
C ALA A 264 -13.73 -5.50 7.29
N ASN A 265 -12.46 -5.50 6.87
CA ASN A 265 -11.60 -4.31 6.71
C ASN A 265 -11.19 -3.61 8.01
N GLY A 266 -11.41 -4.20 9.18
CA GLY A 266 -10.92 -3.67 10.45
C GLY A 266 -9.40 -3.55 10.44
N ILE A 267 -8.88 -2.46 10.98
CA ILE A 267 -7.44 -2.21 11.05
C ILE A 267 -6.92 -2.77 12.37
N ILE A 268 -5.77 -3.43 12.32
CA ILE A 268 -5.09 -3.97 13.49
C ILE A 268 -3.72 -3.30 13.54
N THR A 269 -3.45 -2.61 14.64
CA THR A 269 -2.13 -2.06 14.98
C THR A 269 -1.59 -2.86 16.15
N VAL A 270 -0.35 -3.34 16.04
CA VAL A 270 0.41 -4.01 17.12
C VAL A 270 1.74 -3.30 17.30
N TRP A 271 2.23 -3.24 18.52
CA TRP A 271 3.51 -2.61 18.83
C TRP A 271 4.17 -3.25 20.05
N LEU A 272 5.46 -3.01 20.22
CA LEU A 272 6.17 -3.34 21.45
C LEU A 272 5.90 -2.24 22.47
N ASP A 273 5.36 -2.59 23.64
CA ASP A 273 4.83 -1.65 24.63
C ASP A 273 5.74 -1.54 25.86
N GLY A 274 5.97 -0.30 26.31
CA GLY A 274 6.79 0.07 27.46
C GLY A 274 8.27 -0.17 27.23
N VAL A 275 8.75 0.02 26.00
CA VAL A 275 10.17 -0.15 25.65
C VAL A 275 10.89 1.20 25.66
N ALA A 276 12.17 1.20 25.31
CA ALA A 276 12.91 2.44 25.06
C ALA A 276 12.93 2.69 23.55
N ASP A 277 13.11 3.94 23.15
CA ASP A 277 12.85 4.38 21.78
C ASP A 277 13.59 3.52 20.73
N SER A 278 14.86 3.22 21.01
CA SER A 278 15.70 2.34 20.18
C SER A 278 15.18 0.90 19.95
N ALA A 279 14.13 0.48 20.65
CA ALA A 279 13.53 -0.84 20.61
C ALA A 279 12.04 -0.81 20.22
N GLU A 280 11.45 0.36 20.01
CA GLU A 280 10.08 0.50 19.54
C GLU A 280 9.92 -0.08 18.13
N SER A 281 8.74 -0.62 17.87
CA SER A 281 8.38 -1.14 16.54
C SER A 281 6.88 -1.26 16.42
N THR A 282 6.37 -1.13 15.20
CA THR A 282 4.93 -1.19 14.94
C THR A 282 4.64 -2.06 13.74
N GLY A 283 3.56 -2.84 13.81
CA GLY A 283 3.00 -3.59 12.70
C GLY A 283 1.55 -3.19 12.47
N VAL A 284 1.17 -2.88 11.23
CA VAL A 284 -0.21 -2.54 10.86
C VAL A 284 -0.70 -3.45 9.76
N THR A 285 -1.91 -4.01 9.92
CA THR A 285 -2.56 -4.81 8.88
C THR A 285 -4.05 -4.51 8.80
N LYS A 286 -4.64 -4.74 7.63
CA LYS A 286 -6.10 -4.77 7.46
C LYS A 286 -6.60 -6.21 7.53
N TRP A 287 -7.63 -6.43 8.34
CA TRP A 287 -8.21 -7.75 8.54
C TRP A 287 -9.20 -8.09 7.43
N SER A 288 -9.08 -9.30 6.87
CA SER A 288 -9.99 -9.83 5.86
C SER A 288 -10.82 -11.00 6.42
N SER A 289 -10.17 -12.00 7.02
CA SER A 289 -10.79 -13.18 7.60
C SER A 289 -9.81 -13.99 8.46
N GLY A 290 -10.34 -14.75 9.41
CA GLY A 290 -9.58 -15.74 10.18
C GLY A 290 -8.44 -15.16 11.03
N ASN A 291 -7.47 -16.01 11.36
CA ASN A 291 -6.31 -15.62 12.17
C ASN A 291 -5.30 -14.79 11.36
N VAL A 292 -4.72 -13.79 12.04
CA VAL A 292 -3.63 -12.97 11.50
C VAL A 292 -2.30 -13.58 11.92
N SER A 293 -1.39 -13.74 10.96
CA SER A 293 -0.03 -14.22 11.19
C SER A 293 0.97 -13.49 10.30
N GLY A 294 2.26 -13.60 10.58
CA GLY A 294 3.31 -13.01 9.74
C GLY A 294 3.56 -11.52 9.97
N MET A 295 2.91 -10.92 10.98
CA MET A 295 3.23 -9.57 11.44
C MET A 295 4.72 -9.51 11.85
N GLN A 296 5.40 -8.40 11.54
CA GLN A 296 6.80 -8.17 11.89
C GLN A 296 6.92 -6.98 12.85
N LEU A 297 7.75 -7.13 13.88
CA LEU A 297 8.07 -6.11 14.88
C LEU A 297 9.59 -6.03 15.05
N THR A 298 10.22 -5.31 14.12
CA THR A 298 11.67 -5.05 14.12
C THR A 298 11.91 -3.65 14.67
N ALA A 299 12.83 -3.52 15.62
CA ALA A 299 13.16 -2.22 16.22
C ALA A 299 13.43 -1.14 15.15
N GLY A 300 12.86 0.05 15.33
CA GLY A 300 12.99 1.16 14.38
C GLY A 300 12.20 0.99 13.08
N THR A 301 11.28 0.01 13.00
CA THR A 301 10.52 -0.29 11.78
C THR A 301 9.01 -0.23 11.98
N LEU A 302 8.33 0.52 11.09
CA LEU A 302 6.92 0.38 10.80
C LEU A 302 6.73 -0.69 9.71
N SER A 303 6.22 -1.86 10.09
CA SER A 303 5.88 -2.93 9.15
C SER A 303 4.43 -2.83 8.70
N VAL A 304 4.19 -2.89 7.40
CA VAL A 304 2.86 -2.77 6.79
C VAL A 304 2.50 -4.10 6.13
N GLY A 305 1.59 -4.85 6.76
CA GLY A 305 1.07 -6.10 6.19
C GLY A 305 1.06 -7.31 7.12
N SER A 306 0.58 -8.44 6.58
CA SER A 306 0.51 -9.75 7.24
C SER A 306 0.12 -10.85 6.23
N ASN A 307 -0.18 -12.06 6.71
CA ASN A 307 -0.78 -13.12 5.88
C ASN A 307 -2.15 -12.76 5.25
N GLN A 308 -2.72 -11.62 5.61
CA GLN A 308 -3.98 -11.14 5.05
C GLN A 308 -3.82 -10.66 3.60
N ASN A 309 -2.61 -10.23 3.17
CA ASN A 309 -2.32 -9.75 1.81
C ASN A 309 -3.32 -8.68 1.34
N THR A 310 -3.43 -7.61 2.13
CA THR A 310 -4.46 -6.57 1.97
C THR A 310 -3.84 -5.21 1.64
N SER A 311 -4.67 -4.31 1.14
CA SER A 311 -4.25 -2.93 0.85
C SER A 311 -4.61 -2.00 2.01
N LEU A 312 -3.65 -1.24 2.50
CA LEU A 312 -3.78 -0.15 3.47
C LEU A 312 -3.67 1.22 2.76
N THR A 313 -4.23 2.24 3.39
CA THR A 313 -4.11 3.66 2.99
C THR A 313 -3.67 4.49 4.18
N VAL A 314 -3.27 5.75 4.00
CA VAL A 314 -2.92 6.63 5.14
C VAL A 314 -4.08 6.79 6.12
N THR A 315 -5.32 6.91 5.61
CA THR A 315 -6.53 6.89 6.47
C THR A 315 -6.65 5.62 7.35
N ASN A 316 -6.12 4.49 6.89
CA ASN A 316 -6.09 3.27 7.71
C ASN A 316 -5.00 3.34 8.78
N MET A 317 -3.85 3.90 8.47
CA MET A 317 -2.75 4.08 9.43
C MET A 317 -3.16 5.01 10.58
N ASN A 318 -3.97 6.04 10.30
CA ASN A 318 -4.52 6.99 11.29
C ASN A 318 -5.58 6.41 12.26
N GLN A 319 -5.83 5.10 12.25
CA GLN A 319 -6.86 4.53 13.12
C GLN A 319 -6.39 4.42 14.57
N TYR A 320 -5.13 4.04 14.77
CA TYR A 320 -4.48 3.98 16.08
C TYR A 320 -2.97 4.12 15.90
N ASP A 321 -2.42 5.24 16.36
CA ASP A 321 -1.08 5.75 16.06
C ASP A 321 -0.43 6.43 17.28
N ASN A 322 0.73 7.09 17.09
CA ASN A 322 1.55 7.68 18.15
C ASN A 322 0.77 8.63 19.07
N ASP A 323 -0.25 9.31 18.53
CA ASP A 323 -1.13 10.22 19.26
C ASP A 323 -1.88 9.54 20.43
N GLN A 324 -2.08 8.22 20.36
CA GLN A 324 -2.75 7.45 21.41
C GLN A 324 -1.82 6.61 22.27
N ASP A 325 -0.65 6.24 21.75
CA ASP A 325 0.36 5.46 22.48
C ASP A 325 1.73 5.81 21.92
N GLU A 326 2.61 6.34 22.78
CA GLU A 326 3.91 6.85 22.34
C GLU A 326 4.84 5.74 21.84
N ASP A 327 4.62 4.48 22.26
CA ASP A 327 5.40 3.33 21.80
C ASP A 327 5.13 2.96 20.29
N ILE A 328 4.33 3.76 19.58
CA ILE A 328 3.96 3.57 18.17
C ILE A 328 4.77 4.49 17.27
N MET A 329 5.47 3.91 16.30
CA MET A 329 6.47 4.57 15.43
C MET A 329 5.92 5.58 14.42
N HIS A 330 4.60 5.71 14.29
CA HIS A 330 3.99 6.43 13.17
C HIS A 330 2.80 7.26 13.59
N ASP A 331 2.54 8.30 12.80
CA ASP A 331 1.39 9.20 12.92
C ASP A 331 0.74 9.33 11.53
N GLY A 332 -0.57 9.07 11.44
CA GLY A 332 -1.34 9.15 10.19
C GLY A 332 -1.86 10.55 9.83
N ASP A 333 -1.73 11.52 10.73
CA ASP A 333 -2.13 12.92 10.56
C ASP A 333 -1.14 13.92 11.18
N SER A 334 0.13 13.50 11.20
CA SER A 334 1.33 14.23 11.59
C SER A 334 1.26 15.75 11.46
N GLY A 335 1.58 16.43 12.56
CA GLY A 335 1.50 17.88 12.70
C GLY A 335 0.08 18.45 12.53
N GLY A 336 -0.95 17.64 12.73
CA GLY A 336 -2.36 17.99 12.51
C GLY A 336 -2.76 18.11 11.02
N THR A 337 -1.94 17.55 10.12
CA THR A 337 -2.20 17.52 8.69
C THR A 337 -2.80 16.17 8.30
N SER A 338 -4.13 16.11 8.24
CA SER A 338 -4.85 14.90 7.81
C SER A 338 -4.30 14.37 6.48
N GLY A 339 -3.93 13.07 6.49
CA GLY A 339 -3.40 12.38 5.32
C GLY A 339 -1.86 12.40 5.23
N LYS A 340 -1.14 12.99 6.17
CA LYS A 340 0.33 12.89 6.23
C LYS A 340 0.73 11.70 7.10
N LEU A 341 1.13 10.59 6.47
CA LEU A 341 1.79 9.50 7.18
C LEU A 341 3.25 9.87 7.43
N ALA A 342 3.62 10.08 8.68
CA ALA A 342 5.01 10.21 9.09
C ALA A 342 5.41 8.99 9.92
N VAL A 343 6.50 8.36 9.54
CA VAL A 343 7.26 7.50 10.45
C VAL A 343 8.21 8.43 11.20
N ASP A 344 8.26 8.30 12.53
CA ASP A 344 9.03 9.18 13.41
C ASP A 344 8.60 10.66 13.42
N ASP A 345 7.31 10.96 13.67
CA ASP A 345 6.85 12.36 13.63
C ASP A 345 7.48 13.23 14.72
N ASP A 346 7.80 12.64 15.88
CA ASP A 346 8.39 13.33 17.01
C ASP A 346 9.93 13.35 16.99
N SER A 347 10.55 12.73 15.98
CA SER A 347 12.00 12.62 15.80
C SER A 347 12.69 11.91 16.97
N ALA A 348 12.04 10.89 17.52
CA ALA A 348 12.58 10.01 18.55
C ALA A 348 13.69 9.08 18.01
N TYR A 349 13.67 8.74 16.71
CA TYR A 349 14.61 7.80 16.12
C TYR A 349 15.73 8.50 15.34
N ALA A 350 16.92 7.88 15.36
CA ALA A 350 18.04 8.38 14.55
C ALA A 350 17.93 7.95 13.08
N SER A 351 17.16 6.89 12.83
CA SER A 351 16.82 6.32 11.53
C SER A 351 15.62 5.40 11.73
N ASP A 352 14.60 5.58 10.90
CA ASP A 352 13.35 4.82 10.91
C ASP A 352 13.11 4.16 9.54
N ILE A 353 12.42 3.02 9.54
CA ILE A 353 12.15 2.26 8.32
C ILE A 353 10.64 2.07 8.18
N ILE A 354 10.10 2.29 6.98
CA ILE A 354 8.82 1.71 6.58
C ILE A 354 9.05 0.48 5.68
N ASP A 355 8.57 -0.69 6.12
CA ASP A 355 8.66 -1.95 5.37
C ASP A 355 7.27 -2.42 4.93
N ILE A 356 7.02 -2.40 3.62
CA ILE A 356 5.79 -2.94 3.05
C ILE A 356 6.02 -4.43 2.79
N LEU A 357 5.36 -5.29 3.59
CA LEU A 357 5.55 -6.74 3.55
C LEU A 357 5.03 -7.36 2.25
N SER A 358 5.61 -8.50 1.88
CA SER A 358 5.26 -9.22 0.65
C SER A 358 3.78 -9.61 0.60
N GLY A 359 3.12 -9.31 -0.52
CA GLY A 359 1.70 -9.58 -0.74
C GLY A 359 0.76 -8.47 -0.24
N ASP A 360 1.25 -7.54 0.58
CA ASP A 360 0.48 -6.38 1.04
C ASP A 360 0.75 -5.14 0.19
N THR A 361 -0.13 -4.15 0.34
CA THR A 361 -0.03 -2.88 -0.38
C THR A 361 -0.21 -1.71 0.57
N LEU A 362 0.66 -0.70 0.47
CA LEU A 362 0.40 0.63 1.02
C LEU A 362 0.07 1.59 -0.13
N THR A 363 -1.07 2.27 -0.06
CA THR A 363 -1.45 3.31 -1.03
C THR A 363 -1.38 4.70 -0.42
N ILE A 364 -0.65 5.61 -1.07
CA ILE A 364 -0.60 7.04 -0.76
C ILE A 364 -1.42 7.80 -1.80
N ASN A 365 -2.57 8.34 -1.41
CA ASN A 365 -3.57 8.88 -2.33
C ASN A 365 -3.63 10.42 -2.37
N ASN A 366 -3.34 11.02 -3.52
CA ASN A 366 -3.44 12.46 -3.70
C ASN A 366 -4.85 13.00 -4.03
N THR A 367 -5.86 12.16 -4.23
CA THR A 367 -7.26 12.64 -4.24
C THR A 367 -7.72 13.09 -2.84
N GLY A 368 -6.98 12.71 -1.79
CA GLY A 368 -7.15 13.15 -0.40
C GLY A 368 -5.96 13.94 0.17
N SER A 369 -5.03 14.42 -0.68
CA SER A 369 -3.80 15.12 -0.28
C SER A 369 -2.84 14.30 0.59
N GLU A 370 -2.84 12.98 0.46
CA GLU A 370 -2.01 12.12 1.30
C GLU A 370 -0.51 12.20 0.95
N GLN A 371 0.35 12.03 1.95
CA GLN A 371 1.82 12.10 1.87
C GLN A 371 2.46 10.98 2.69
N LEU A 372 3.67 10.57 2.29
CA LEU A 372 4.54 9.71 3.09
C LEU A 372 5.83 10.45 3.45
N VAL A 373 6.18 10.44 4.73
CA VAL A 373 7.45 10.89 5.28
C VAL A 373 8.08 9.74 6.06
N ALA A 374 9.33 9.40 5.76
CA ALA A 374 10.11 8.37 6.44
C ALA A 374 11.60 8.65 6.24
N ASP A 375 12.46 8.03 7.04
CA ASP A 375 13.89 8.00 6.74
C ASP A 375 14.17 6.98 5.63
N ASP A 376 14.04 5.68 5.90
CA ASP A 376 14.25 4.60 4.94
C ASP A 376 12.94 3.97 4.44
N VAL A 377 12.92 3.54 3.19
CA VAL A 377 11.79 2.81 2.59
C VAL A 377 12.24 1.43 2.08
N VAL A 378 11.55 0.39 2.52
CA VAL A 378 11.69 -0.99 2.01
C VAL A 378 10.37 -1.47 1.41
N ILE A 379 10.40 -1.94 0.16
CA ILE A 379 9.21 -2.37 -0.59
C ILE A 379 9.33 -3.85 -0.97
N ASN A 380 8.91 -4.74 -0.07
CA ASN A 380 8.81 -6.17 -0.34
C ASN A 380 7.44 -6.58 -0.94
N GLY A 381 6.41 -5.74 -0.75
CA GLY A 381 5.06 -5.86 -1.29
C GLY A 381 4.80 -4.86 -2.42
N THR A 382 3.86 -3.95 -2.23
CA THR A 382 3.53 -2.88 -3.18
C THR A 382 3.40 -1.53 -2.49
N LEU A 383 4.19 -0.54 -2.91
CA LEU A 383 3.95 0.87 -2.57
C LEU A 383 3.32 1.56 -3.79
N ALA A 384 2.09 2.04 -3.62
CA ALA A 384 1.32 2.63 -4.70
C ALA A 384 1.00 4.10 -4.43
N ALA A 385 1.24 4.95 -5.41
CA ALA A 385 0.73 6.31 -5.43
C ALA A 385 -0.52 6.40 -6.33
N SER A 386 -1.45 7.29 -5.98
CA SER A 386 -2.53 7.69 -6.90
C SER A 386 -2.59 9.19 -7.09
N GLY A 387 -2.49 9.64 -8.34
CA GLY A 387 -2.36 11.06 -8.65
C GLY A 387 -0.98 11.60 -8.29
N ALA A 388 -0.90 12.87 -7.89
CA ALA A 388 0.37 13.56 -7.61
C ALA A 388 0.82 13.50 -6.14
N SER A 389 0.78 12.32 -5.52
CA SER A 389 1.14 12.13 -4.11
C SER A 389 2.59 12.54 -3.85
N ALA A 390 2.92 12.93 -2.62
CA ALA A 390 4.27 13.33 -2.26
C ALA A 390 4.93 12.31 -1.32
N PHE A 391 6.19 12.00 -1.60
CA PHE A 391 7.05 11.16 -0.77
C PHE A 391 8.27 11.98 -0.36
N THR A 392 8.56 12.04 0.93
CA THR A 392 9.71 12.75 1.50
C THR A 392 10.56 11.76 2.26
N ILE A 393 11.69 11.36 1.68
CA ILE A 393 12.50 10.24 2.17
C ILE A 393 13.85 10.81 2.62
N ALA A 394 14.22 10.67 3.88
CA ALA A 394 15.47 11.25 4.41
C ALA A 394 16.68 10.35 4.16
N GLY A 395 16.48 9.05 3.99
CA GLY A 395 17.50 8.03 3.82
C GLY A 395 17.43 7.31 2.47
N SER A 396 17.57 6.00 2.53
CA SER A 396 17.70 5.06 1.43
C SER A 396 16.34 4.54 0.92
N TRP A 397 16.35 4.11 -0.34
CA TRP A 397 15.20 3.53 -1.03
C TRP A 397 15.56 2.14 -1.52
N ASP A 398 14.86 1.12 -1.01
CA ASP A 398 15.02 -0.28 -1.41
C ASP A 398 13.69 -0.84 -1.93
N ASN A 399 13.54 -0.89 -3.25
CA ASN A 399 12.39 -1.48 -3.91
C ASN A 399 12.71 -2.90 -4.40
N ASN A 400 12.27 -3.90 -3.62
CA ASN A 400 12.44 -5.31 -3.92
C ASN A 400 11.26 -5.90 -4.74
N SER A 401 10.21 -5.11 -5.03
CA SER A 401 8.97 -5.64 -5.64
C SER A 401 8.24 -4.65 -6.56
N VAL A 402 7.30 -3.83 -6.06
CA VAL A 402 6.44 -2.99 -6.90
C VAL A 402 6.35 -1.59 -6.31
N PHE A 403 6.88 -0.62 -7.04
CA PHE A 403 6.53 0.79 -6.87
C PHE A 403 5.65 1.25 -8.04
N THR A 404 4.48 1.81 -7.74
CA THR A 404 3.58 2.42 -8.74
C THR A 404 3.54 3.93 -8.54
N ALA A 405 4.26 4.70 -9.36
CA ALA A 405 4.43 6.13 -9.15
C ALA A 405 3.20 7.00 -9.49
N SER A 406 2.33 6.59 -10.42
CA SER A 406 1.29 7.47 -10.98
C SER A 406 1.89 8.80 -11.47
N THR A 407 1.53 9.96 -10.87
CA THR A 407 2.13 11.26 -11.18
C THR A 407 2.82 11.85 -9.95
N SER A 408 3.29 11.00 -9.03
CA SER A 408 3.86 11.38 -7.74
C SER A 408 5.18 12.12 -7.87
N THR A 409 5.58 12.78 -6.79
CA THR A 409 6.95 13.30 -6.64
C THR A 409 7.61 12.62 -5.45
N VAL A 410 8.80 12.06 -5.66
CA VAL A 410 9.68 11.57 -4.60
C VAL A 410 10.79 12.59 -4.38
N THR A 411 10.96 13.01 -3.13
CA THR A 411 12.00 13.95 -2.71
C THR A 411 12.91 13.28 -1.69
N PHE A 412 14.18 13.10 -2.04
CA PHE A 412 15.20 12.63 -1.12
C PHE A 412 15.82 13.82 -0.37
N THR A 413 15.88 13.75 0.96
CA THR A 413 16.13 14.92 1.81
C THR A 413 17.37 14.86 2.69
N ALA A 414 18.13 13.75 2.64
CA ALA A 414 19.41 13.60 3.33
C ALA A 414 20.29 14.86 3.20
N THR A 415 20.78 15.35 4.33
CA THR A 415 21.67 16.54 4.36
C THR A 415 23.15 16.16 4.49
N SER A 416 23.45 14.94 4.94
CA SER A 416 24.79 14.38 5.08
C SER A 416 24.76 12.87 4.86
N GLY A 417 25.89 12.19 4.96
CA GLY A 417 25.94 10.74 4.84
C GLY A 417 25.91 10.23 3.40
N THR A 418 25.59 8.94 3.26
CA THR A 418 25.55 8.24 1.99
C THR A 418 24.36 7.30 1.99
N GLU A 419 23.43 7.57 1.09
CA GLU A 419 22.22 6.80 0.89
C GLU A 419 22.30 5.98 -0.38
N THR A 420 21.40 5.01 -0.50
CA THR A 420 21.30 4.13 -1.65
C THR A 420 19.93 4.21 -2.29
N ILE A 421 19.90 4.16 -3.62
CA ILE A 421 18.67 3.97 -4.40
C ILE A 421 18.80 2.62 -5.10
N ASP A 422 18.08 1.63 -4.60
CA ASP A 422 18.06 0.28 -5.12
C ASP A 422 16.64 -0.15 -5.52
N ASN A 423 16.57 -0.82 -6.66
CA ASN A 423 15.38 -1.36 -7.29
C ASN A 423 15.65 -2.81 -7.74
N THR A 424 16.69 -3.45 -7.18
CA THR A 424 17.08 -4.81 -7.51
C THR A 424 15.96 -5.77 -7.10
N GLY A 425 15.42 -6.50 -8.07
CA GLY A 425 14.30 -7.43 -7.84
C GLY A 425 12.92 -6.82 -8.10
N ALA A 426 12.82 -5.49 -8.27
CA ALA A 426 11.56 -4.85 -8.60
C ALA A 426 11.05 -5.23 -10.00
N SER A 427 9.75 -5.47 -10.09
CA SER A 427 9.02 -5.61 -11.36
C SER A 427 8.58 -4.26 -11.94
N THR A 428 8.41 -3.23 -11.09
CA THR A 428 8.22 -1.83 -11.50
C THR A 428 9.03 -0.91 -10.59
N HIS A 429 9.77 0.02 -11.18
CA HIS A 429 10.75 0.85 -10.47
C HIS A 429 10.87 2.28 -11.00
N ALA A 430 10.05 2.67 -11.97
CA ALA A 430 10.08 4.03 -12.51
C ALA A 430 9.54 5.01 -11.48
N PHE A 431 10.28 6.10 -11.27
CA PHE A 431 9.77 7.29 -10.60
C PHE A 431 9.05 8.17 -11.63
N TYR A 432 8.00 8.86 -11.23
CA TYR A 432 7.42 9.88 -12.11
C TYR A 432 8.27 11.15 -12.07
N ALA A 433 8.28 11.89 -10.96
CA ALA A 433 9.17 13.02 -10.74
C ALA A 433 10.08 12.77 -9.52
N LEU A 434 11.34 13.19 -9.63
CA LEU A 434 12.36 12.90 -8.65
C LEU A 434 13.18 14.14 -8.31
N ILE A 435 13.37 14.40 -7.01
CA ILE A 435 14.14 15.52 -6.48
C ILE A 435 15.16 14.99 -5.48
N PHE A 436 16.42 15.41 -5.62
CA PHE A 436 17.49 15.14 -4.66
C PHE A 436 17.90 16.41 -3.92
N GLY A 437 17.87 16.32 -2.59
CA GLY A 437 18.25 17.36 -1.67
C GLY A 437 17.19 18.45 -1.50
N GLN A 438 17.04 18.93 -0.27
CA GLN A 438 16.24 20.11 0.05
C GLN A 438 16.98 20.99 1.04
N THR A 439 16.81 22.31 0.92
CA THR A 439 17.35 23.35 1.82
C THR A 439 18.88 23.50 1.89
N SER A 440 19.63 22.42 2.14
CA SER A 440 21.08 22.41 2.32
C SER A 440 21.62 20.97 2.29
N GLY A 441 22.95 20.81 2.33
CA GLY A 441 23.58 19.52 2.56
C GLY A 441 24.51 19.03 1.44
N SER A 442 25.26 17.98 1.77
CA SER A 442 26.24 17.34 0.89
C SER A 442 26.11 15.82 0.88
N ALA A 443 24.92 15.29 1.17
CA ALA A 443 24.64 13.86 1.10
C ALA A 443 24.94 13.31 -0.29
N THR A 444 25.23 12.01 -0.37
CA THR A 444 25.41 11.30 -1.64
C THR A 444 24.38 10.19 -1.77
N TRP A 445 23.64 10.16 -2.87
CA TRP A 445 22.73 9.06 -3.21
C TRP A 445 23.38 8.19 -4.28
N ASN A 446 23.83 7.01 -3.89
CA ASN A 446 24.47 6.05 -4.79
C ASN A 446 23.41 5.11 -5.39
N LEU A 447 23.44 4.96 -6.71
CA LEU A 447 22.59 3.99 -7.37
C LEU A 447 23.09 2.56 -7.09
N GLY A 448 22.25 1.74 -6.44
CA GLY A 448 22.45 0.29 -6.30
C GLY A 448 22.10 -0.47 -7.59
N SER A 449 21.12 0.04 -8.34
CA SER A 449 20.66 -0.52 -9.62
C SER A 449 20.28 0.61 -10.61
N VAL A 450 19.59 0.28 -11.71
CA VAL A 450 19.13 1.27 -12.70
C VAL A 450 18.16 2.28 -12.09
N LEU A 451 18.22 3.52 -12.56
CA LEU A 451 17.28 4.57 -12.20
C LEU A 451 16.46 4.98 -13.42
N ASP A 452 15.15 5.03 -13.28
CA ASP A 452 14.22 5.43 -14.34
C ASP A 452 13.29 6.54 -13.84
N VAL A 453 13.22 7.65 -14.57
CA VAL A 453 12.42 8.84 -14.23
C VAL A 453 11.61 9.29 -15.44
N ASP A 454 10.29 9.07 -15.41
CA ASP A 454 9.41 9.32 -16.55
C ASP A 454 9.19 10.83 -16.83
N ASN A 455 9.32 11.68 -15.81
CA ASN A 455 9.14 13.12 -15.90
C ASN A 455 10.43 13.85 -15.49
N ASN A 456 10.40 14.82 -14.57
CA ASN A 456 11.56 15.67 -14.28
C ASN A 456 12.48 15.05 -13.21
N LEU A 457 13.79 15.21 -13.41
CA LEU A 457 14.82 14.94 -12.43
C LEU A 457 15.50 16.26 -12.02
N THR A 458 15.44 16.57 -10.74
CA THR A 458 16.09 17.74 -10.15
C THR A 458 17.12 17.32 -9.10
N ILE A 459 18.32 17.89 -9.15
CA ILE A 459 19.36 17.75 -8.13
C ILE A 459 19.60 19.13 -7.53
N SER A 460 18.96 19.42 -6.40
CA SER A 460 19.00 20.74 -5.77
C SER A 460 20.20 20.90 -4.83
N TYR A 461 20.50 19.86 -4.05
CA TYR A 461 21.63 19.78 -3.11
C TYR A 461 22.21 18.36 -3.12
N GLY A 462 23.38 18.17 -2.50
CA GLY A 462 24.04 16.87 -2.43
C GLY A 462 24.51 16.35 -3.79
N THR A 463 24.79 15.06 -3.90
CA THR A 463 25.33 14.43 -5.12
C THR A 463 24.57 13.18 -5.50
N LEU A 464 24.05 13.12 -6.72
CA LEU A 464 23.61 11.86 -7.34
C LEU A 464 24.84 11.12 -7.89
N GLY A 465 25.10 9.93 -7.37
CA GLY A 465 26.21 9.07 -7.78
C GLY A 465 25.75 7.95 -8.70
N MET A 466 26.03 8.05 -10.00
CA MET A 466 25.95 6.91 -10.91
C MET A 466 27.08 5.94 -10.52
N ASN A 467 26.75 4.82 -9.87
CA ASN A 467 27.72 3.80 -9.46
C ASN A 467 27.73 2.63 -10.46
N GLY A 468 28.91 2.07 -10.75
CA GLY A 468 29.04 0.92 -11.65
C GLY A 468 28.48 1.18 -13.06
N SER A 469 27.74 0.20 -13.58
CA SER A 469 27.08 0.23 -14.89
C SER A 469 25.58 0.54 -14.78
N ASN A 470 25.16 1.18 -13.69
CA ASN A 470 23.75 1.54 -13.48
C ASN A 470 23.36 2.69 -14.42
N ASN A 471 22.46 2.40 -15.34
CA ASN A 471 21.95 3.39 -16.30
C ASN A 471 20.91 4.30 -15.63
N ILE A 472 20.83 5.53 -16.12
CA ILE A 472 19.78 6.49 -15.79
C ILE A 472 18.97 6.77 -17.06
N THR A 473 17.65 6.59 -17.03
CA THR A 473 16.70 6.99 -18.08
C THR A 473 15.85 8.16 -17.60
N LEU A 474 15.64 9.15 -18.48
CA LEU A 474 14.95 10.39 -18.14
C LEU A 474 14.02 10.90 -19.25
N GLY A 475 12.72 10.87 -18.98
CA GLY A 475 11.67 11.27 -19.91
C GLY A 475 11.45 12.79 -19.97
N GLY A 476 11.70 13.53 -18.88
CA GLY A 476 11.46 14.97 -18.77
C GLY A 476 12.74 15.81 -18.71
N ASN A 477 12.67 16.93 -17.98
CA ASN A 477 13.77 17.88 -17.84
C ASN A 477 14.81 17.40 -16.84
N LEU A 478 16.07 17.72 -17.09
CA LEU A 478 17.16 17.63 -16.12
C LEU A 478 17.49 19.02 -15.59
N GLN A 479 17.46 19.18 -14.27
CA GLN A 479 17.91 20.39 -13.58
C GLN A 479 18.92 20.04 -12.50
N ILE A 480 20.16 20.51 -12.64
CA ILE A 480 21.16 20.50 -11.57
C ILE A 480 21.29 21.94 -11.06
N ASP A 481 20.87 22.19 -9.83
CA ASP A 481 20.96 23.52 -9.23
C ASP A 481 22.41 23.85 -8.83
N ALA A 482 22.64 25.11 -8.45
CA ALA A 482 23.99 25.61 -8.14
C ALA A 482 24.74 24.82 -7.05
N ASN A 483 24.00 24.15 -6.16
CA ASN A 483 24.54 23.33 -5.07
C ASN A 483 24.35 21.82 -5.30
N GLY A 484 23.75 21.43 -6.42
CA GLY A 484 23.62 20.05 -6.81
C GLY A 484 24.93 19.47 -7.33
N GLY A 485 25.06 18.16 -7.25
CA GLY A 485 26.22 17.41 -7.67
C GLY A 485 25.81 16.17 -8.45
N TYR A 486 26.67 15.77 -9.39
CA TYR A 486 26.51 14.54 -10.13
C TYR A 486 27.88 13.90 -10.35
N THR A 487 27.99 12.60 -10.08
CA THR A 487 29.17 11.80 -10.39
C THR A 487 28.80 10.74 -11.41
N SER A 488 29.48 10.75 -12.56
CA SER A 488 29.34 9.72 -13.60
C SER A 488 30.16 8.47 -13.29
N SER A 489 29.78 7.36 -13.93
CA SER A 489 30.54 6.11 -13.96
C SER A 489 30.45 5.50 -15.37
N THR A 490 30.41 4.17 -15.47
CA THR A 490 30.38 3.43 -16.74
C THR A 490 28.99 3.23 -17.34
N GLY A 491 27.93 3.51 -16.56
CA GLY A 491 26.56 3.53 -17.05
C GLY A 491 26.28 4.68 -18.02
N THR A 492 25.12 4.64 -18.67
CA THR A 492 24.66 5.70 -19.58
C THR A 492 23.61 6.58 -18.93
N PHE A 493 23.64 7.88 -19.24
CA PHE A 493 22.54 8.81 -18.98
C PHE A 493 21.74 9.00 -20.27
N THR A 494 20.52 8.47 -20.33
CA THR A 494 19.69 8.45 -21.53
C THR A 494 18.50 9.38 -21.36
N PHE A 495 18.37 10.39 -22.22
CA PHE A 495 17.12 11.11 -22.40
C PHE A 495 16.22 10.30 -23.34
N ASP A 496 15.10 9.81 -22.83
CA ASP A 496 14.16 8.94 -23.54
C ASP A 496 12.77 9.60 -23.67
N GLY A 497 11.70 8.84 -23.82
CA GLY A 497 10.35 9.39 -23.91
C GLY A 497 10.10 10.22 -25.17
N THR A 498 9.13 11.14 -25.13
CA THR A 498 8.70 11.95 -26.28
C THR A 498 8.79 13.44 -26.01
N GLY A 499 8.80 14.26 -27.07
CA GLY A 499 8.65 15.71 -26.95
C GLY A 499 9.97 16.42 -26.65
N THR A 500 9.89 17.58 -26.00
CA THR A 500 11.04 18.46 -25.75
C THR A 500 11.36 18.53 -24.26
N SER A 501 12.62 18.25 -23.91
CA SER A 501 13.18 18.44 -22.59
C SER A 501 14.27 19.51 -22.58
N THR A 502 14.55 20.03 -21.39
CA THR A 502 15.65 20.95 -21.12
C THR A 502 16.70 20.27 -20.25
N TRP A 503 17.98 20.45 -20.59
CA TRP A 503 19.11 20.11 -19.74
C TRP A 503 19.74 21.41 -19.20
N THR A 504 19.55 21.63 -17.90
CA THR A 504 20.12 22.76 -17.17
C THR A 504 21.11 22.27 -16.11
N ASP A 505 22.29 22.87 -16.12
CA ASP A 505 23.30 22.75 -15.09
C ASP A 505 23.73 24.16 -14.61
N SER A 506 23.35 24.49 -13.38
CA SER A 506 23.62 25.79 -12.76
C SER A 506 24.86 25.75 -11.87
N THR A 507 25.60 24.65 -11.84
CA THR A 507 26.83 24.54 -11.06
C THR A 507 27.95 25.37 -11.69
N SER A 508 28.85 25.88 -10.85
CA SER A 508 29.98 26.70 -11.33
C SER A 508 30.97 25.90 -12.20
N ALA A 509 31.12 24.61 -11.94
CA ALA A 509 32.07 23.74 -12.64
C ALA A 509 31.48 23.03 -13.86
N VAL A 510 30.15 22.98 -13.97
CA VAL A 510 29.37 22.14 -14.90
C VAL A 510 29.71 20.65 -14.71
N GLN A 511 28.74 19.88 -14.25
CA GLN A 511 28.84 18.46 -14.00
C GLN A 511 29.01 17.66 -15.29
N ASN A 512 29.87 16.64 -15.24
CA ASN A 512 30.07 15.72 -16.34
C ASN A 512 29.10 14.54 -16.21
N LEU A 513 28.11 14.46 -17.09
CA LEU A 513 27.13 13.37 -17.06
C LEU A 513 27.67 12.00 -17.50
N GLY A 514 28.92 11.91 -17.96
CA GLY A 514 29.49 10.67 -18.47
C GLY A 514 29.03 10.42 -19.90
N THR A 515 28.63 9.18 -20.21
CA THR A 515 28.09 8.86 -21.55
C THR A 515 26.62 9.26 -21.61
N VAL A 516 26.29 10.22 -22.47
CA VAL A 516 24.93 10.71 -22.68
C VAL A 516 24.38 10.18 -24.00
N VAL A 517 23.13 9.71 -23.97
CA VAL A 517 22.37 9.26 -25.13
C VAL A 517 21.06 10.04 -25.19
N ILE A 518 20.67 10.50 -26.38
CA ILE A 518 19.33 11.01 -26.65
C ILE A 518 18.74 10.05 -27.67
N ASP A 519 17.83 9.19 -27.21
CA ASP A 519 17.27 8.08 -27.99
C ASP A 519 15.88 7.76 -27.46
N GLY A 520 14.93 8.64 -27.78
CA GLY A 520 13.53 8.49 -27.38
C GLY A 520 12.64 8.20 -28.58
N THR A 521 11.35 8.52 -28.47
CA THR A 521 10.45 8.55 -29.63
C THR A 521 10.36 10.01 -30.09
N THR A 522 11.16 10.38 -31.08
CA THR A 522 11.31 11.78 -31.55
C THR A 522 11.63 12.76 -30.41
N LYS A 523 12.64 12.45 -29.60
CA LYS A 523 13.02 13.25 -28.43
C LYS A 523 13.87 14.45 -28.86
N THR A 524 13.56 15.63 -28.31
CA THR A 524 14.39 16.82 -28.43
C THR A 524 14.92 17.20 -27.05
N VAL A 525 16.23 17.42 -26.93
CA VAL A 525 16.84 17.98 -25.72
C VAL A 525 17.50 19.30 -26.04
N ASN A 526 17.05 20.37 -25.38
CA ASN A 526 17.65 21.70 -25.49
C ASN A 526 18.47 22.02 -24.24
N LEU A 527 19.60 22.69 -24.42
CA LEU A 527 20.33 23.25 -23.30
C LEU A 527 19.61 24.46 -22.69
N GLY A 528 19.46 24.45 -21.36
CA GLY A 528 19.08 25.61 -20.55
C GLY A 528 20.28 26.36 -19.97
N SER A 529 21.47 25.75 -20.02
CA SER A 529 22.76 26.35 -19.64
C SER A 529 23.93 25.62 -20.34
N SER A 530 25.18 25.98 -20.02
CA SER A 530 26.33 25.20 -20.50
C SER A 530 26.35 23.81 -19.85
N ALA A 531 26.72 22.79 -20.61
CA ALA A 531 26.65 21.39 -20.20
C ALA A 531 27.93 20.61 -20.57
N LYS A 532 28.16 19.49 -19.89
CA LYS A 532 29.37 18.67 -20.07
C LYS A 532 29.05 17.17 -20.05
N ALA A 533 29.67 16.44 -20.96
CA ALA A 533 29.59 14.99 -21.04
C ALA A 533 30.96 14.39 -21.39
N THR A 534 31.12 13.09 -21.20
CA THR A 534 32.24 12.32 -21.74
C THR A 534 31.98 11.97 -23.19
N GLN A 535 30.77 11.51 -23.51
CA GLN A 535 30.33 11.22 -24.86
C GLN A 535 28.88 11.68 -25.03
N LEU A 536 28.51 12.12 -26.23
CA LEU A 536 27.12 12.34 -26.64
C LEU A 536 26.77 11.50 -27.86
N SER A 537 25.65 10.78 -27.80
CA SER A 537 25.02 10.13 -28.94
C SER A 537 23.60 10.67 -29.18
N ILE A 538 23.25 10.96 -30.44
CA ILE A 538 21.90 11.38 -30.84
C ILE A 538 21.33 10.31 -31.79
N GLY A 539 20.20 9.72 -31.41
CA GLY A 539 19.42 8.77 -32.20
C GLY A 539 18.87 9.38 -33.49
N ALA A 540 18.43 8.54 -34.43
CA ALA A 540 18.17 8.95 -35.81
C ALA A 540 16.99 9.92 -35.96
N ASP A 541 15.98 9.81 -35.12
CA ASP A 541 14.79 10.65 -35.08
C ASP A 541 14.81 11.70 -33.95
N ASP A 542 15.93 11.79 -33.23
CA ASP A 542 16.10 12.70 -32.11
C ASP A 542 16.89 13.96 -32.46
N ALA A 543 16.81 14.94 -31.56
CA ALA A 543 17.48 16.22 -31.71
C ALA A 543 18.17 16.71 -30.43
N PHE A 544 19.31 17.36 -30.61
CA PHE A 544 20.02 18.09 -29.55
C PHE A 544 20.19 19.55 -29.94
N GLY A 545 19.75 20.46 -29.08
CA GLY A 545 19.80 21.90 -29.30
C GLY A 545 20.69 22.61 -28.28
N LEU A 546 21.63 23.43 -28.73
CA LEU A 546 22.47 24.24 -27.83
C LEU A 546 21.84 25.61 -27.50
N GLY A 547 20.70 25.96 -28.10
CA GLY A 547 20.00 27.22 -27.87
C GLY A 547 20.73 28.47 -28.41
N SER A 548 20.08 29.63 -28.27
CA SER A 548 20.56 30.93 -28.78
C SER A 548 21.12 31.85 -27.69
N SER A 549 21.78 31.26 -26.69
CA SER A 549 22.14 31.95 -25.44
C SER A 549 23.64 31.94 -25.12
N GLY A 550 24.49 31.53 -26.07
CA GLY A 550 25.94 31.48 -25.83
C GLY A 550 26.43 30.28 -25.01
N TYR A 551 25.64 29.21 -24.92
CA TYR A 551 25.99 28.04 -24.13
C TYR A 551 27.16 27.25 -24.72
N THR A 552 27.97 26.66 -23.86
CA THR A 552 29.06 25.76 -24.24
C THR A 552 28.68 24.32 -23.90
N PHE A 553 28.77 23.42 -24.89
CA PHE A 553 28.72 21.98 -24.69
C PHE A 553 30.12 21.38 -24.76
N SER A 554 30.61 20.80 -23.67
CA SER A 554 31.98 20.27 -23.56
C SER A 554 32.00 18.74 -23.52
N LEU A 555 32.84 18.14 -24.36
CA LEU A 555 33.07 16.70 -24.43
C LEU A 555 34.46 16.35 -23.92
N THR A 556 34.54 15.54 -22.85
CA THR A 556 35.81 15.15 -22.21
C THR A 556 36.35 13.82 -22.71
N GLY A 557 35.53 13.00 -23.37
CA GLY A 557 35.92 11.68 -23.84
C GLY A 557 36.91 11.73 -24.99
N SER A 558 37.41 10.55 -25.34
CA SER A 558 38.26 10.32 -26.51
C SER A 558 37.88 8.98 -27.13
N GLY A 559 38.14 8.81 -28.42
CA GLY A 559 37.84 7.57 -29.11
C GLY A 559 37.59 7.76 -30.60
N THR A 560 37.49 6.65 -31.31
CA THR A 560 37.30 6.61 -32.77
C THR A 560 36.11 5.71 -33.11
N GLY A 561 35.54 5.85 -34.30
CA GLY A 561 34.34 5.08 -34.67
C GLY A 561 33.22 5.29 -33.64
N VAL A 562 32.61 4.22 -33.13
CA VAL A 562 31.47 4.31 -32.20
C VAL A 562 31.83 4.84 -30.81
N SER A 563 33.10 4.80 -30.40
CA SER A 563 33.55 5.34 -29.09
C SER A 563 33.99 6.80 -29.16
N ARG A 564 33.86 7.45 -30.32
CA ARG A 564 34.23 8.86 -30.47
C ARG A 564 33.38 9.77 -29.59
N PRO A 565 33.87 10.96 -29.19
CA PRO A 565 33.17 11.79 -28.20
C PRO A 565 31.79 12.29 -28.64
N PHE A 566 31.54 12.40 -29.94
CA PHE A 566 30.24 12.80 -30.48
C PHE A 566 29.79 11.88 -31.62
N VAL A 567 28.65 11.24 -31.45
CA VAL A 567 27.99 10.40 -32.45
C VAL A 567 26.65 11.04 -32.80
N ASN A 568 26.53 11.60 -34.00
CA ASN A 568 25.27 12.19 -34.46
C ASN A 568 24.63 11.34 -35.56
N SER A 569 23.52 10.69 -35.25
CA SER A 569 22.67 10.04 -36.25
C SER A 569 21.39 10.84 -36.55
N GLY A 570 21.04 11.79 -35.68
CA GLY A 570 19.86 12.66 -35.81
C GLY A 570 20.21 14.11 -36.11
N THR A 571 19.51 15.03 -35.42
CA THR A 571 19.58 16.46 -35.69
C THR A 571 20.35 17.23 -34.62
N LEU A 572 21.44 17.90 -35.00
CA LEU A 572 22.08 18.92 -34.16
C LEU A 572 21.56 20.31 -34.53
N THR A 573 20.97 21.02 -33.57
CA THR A 573 20.61 22.43 -33.70
C THR A 573 21.61 23.27 -32.91
N SER A 574 22.62 23.82 -33.58
CA SER A 574 23.68 24.58 -32.92
C SER A 574 23.18 25.87 -32.27
N GLY A 575 22.08 26.46 -32.73
CA GLY A 575 21.62 27.76 -32.24
C GLY A 575 22.59 28.88 -32.64
N THR A 576 22.70 29.93 -31.82
CA THR A 576 23.53 31.11 -32.12
C THR A 576 24.48 31.44 -30.98
N ASN A 577 25.73 31.80 -31.33
CA ASN A 577 26.82 32.10 -30.40
C ASN A 577 27.20 30.94 -29.46
N SER A 578 26.73 29.72 -29.72
CA SER A 578 27.01 28.55 -28.89
C SER A 578 28.38 27.96 -29.23
N THR A 579 28.98 27.19 -28.31
CA THR A 579 30.27 26.54 -28.55
C THR A 579 30.20 25.04 -28.29
N PHE A 580 30.64 24.25 -29.26
CA PHE A 580 30.90 22.83 -29.10
C PHE A 580 32.39 22.60 -28.89
N LYS A 581 32.79 22.01 -27.76
CA LYS A 581 34.19 21.93 -27.33
C LYS A 581 34.64 20.49 -27.10
N PHE A 582 35.72 20.07 -27.77
CA PHE A 582 36.33 18.75 -27.59
C PHE A 582 37.61 18.84 -26.75
N LEU A 583 37.61 18.18 -25.60
CA LEU A 583 38.63 18.24 -24.55
C LEU A 583 39.43 16.92 -24.38
N GLY A 584 39.13 15.90 -25.18
CA GLY A 584 39.75 14.58 -25.14
C GLY A 584 41.28 14.60 -25.08
N THR A 585 41.88 13.69 -24.32
CA THR A 585 43.33 13.66 -24.08
C THR A 585 44.05 12.60 -24.93
N THR A 586 43.31 11.80 -25.69
CA THR A 586 43.84 10.79 -26.62
C THR A 586 43.23 10.94 -28.02
N ALA A 587 43.65 10.08 -28.95
CA ALA A 587 43.21 10.17 -30.34
C ALA A 587 41.67 10.13 -30.44
N SER A 588 41.11 11.06 -31.21
CA SER A 588 39.66 11.26 -31.28
C SER A 588 39.19 11.56 -32.70
N ASP A 589 38.09 10.93 -33.12
CA ASP A 589 37.37 11.33 -34.34
C ASP A 589 36.46 12.53 -34.03
N ILE A 590 36.51 13.55 -34.88
CA ILE A 590 35.66 14.74 -34.79
C ILE A 590 34.52 14.60 -35.80
N GLN A 591 33.31 14.46 -35.26
CA GLN A 591 32.08 14.30 -36.03
C GLN A 591 31.88 15.42 -37.05
N ASN A 592 31.54 15.05 -38.28
CA ASN A 592 31.10 16.00 -39.28
C ASN A 592 29.69 16.51 -38.92
N ALA A 593 29.53 17.82 -38.73
CA ALA A 593 28.28 18.48 -38.42
C ALA A 593 28.37 19.99 -38.72
N THR A 594 27.24 20.68 -38.60
CA THR A 594 27.18 22.14 -38.56
C THR A 594 27.16 22.58 -37.10
N TYR A 595 28.22 23.26 -36.69
CA TYR A 595 28.37 23.91 -35.39
C TYR A 595 28.13 25.42 -35.54
N ASP A 596 27.84 26.10 -34.44
CA ASP A 596 27.97 27.57 -34.41
C ASP A 596 29.45 27.90 -34.19
N ASN A 597 29.97 27.75 -32.97
CA ASN A 597 31.42 27.76 -32.74
C ASN A 597 31.94 26.35 -32.43
N LEU A 598 33.09 25.98 -33.01
CA LEU A 598 33.78 24.72 -32.76
C LEU A 598 35.14 24.99 -32.10
N THR A 599 35.41 24.30 -31.01
CA THR A 599 36.73 24.35 -30.33
C THR A 599 37.31 22.95 -30.17
N LEU A 600 38.52 22.76 -30.68
CA LEU A 600 39.30 21.52 -30.55
C LEU A 600 40.51 21.79 -29.67
N ALA A 601 40.37 21.57 -28.36
CA ALA A 601 41.36 21.98 -27.38
C ALA A 601 41.51 20.89 -26.31
N PRO A 602 42.40 19.90 -26.51
CA PRO A 602 42.58 18.84 -25.54
C PRO A 602 42.96 19.43 -24.19
N SER A 603 42.39 18.89 -23.11
CA SER A 603 42.64 19.33 -21.74
C SER A 603 43.99 18.84 -21.17
N GLY A 604 44.70 18.01 -21.93
CA GLY A 604 45.96 17.37 -21.56
C GLY A 604 46.42 16.38 -22.63
N GLY A 605 47.23 15.39 -22.22
CA GLY A 605 47.73 14.35 -23.12
C GLY A 605 49.05 14.70 -23.83
N SER A 606 49.67 13.71 -24.44
CA SER A 606 50.96 13.86 -25.15
C SER A 606 50.73 14.10 -26.65
N ASN A 607 50.12 15.25 -26.99
CA ASN A 607 49.78 15.64 -28.36
C ASN A 607 48.78 14.68 -29.06
N PRO A 608 47.53 14.56 -28.56
CA PRO A 608 46.51 13.75 -29.21
C PRO A 608 46.28 14.18 -30.66
N THR A 609 45.97 13.18 -31.51
CA THR A 609 45.53 13.42 -32.88
C THR A 609 44.02 13.46 -32.94
N TYR A 610 43.45 14.58 -33.38
CA TYR A 610 42.04 14.72 -33.67
C TYR A 610 41.82 14.60 -35.17
N THR A 611 41.17 13.53 -35.59
CA THR A 611 40.91 13.22 -37.00
C THR A 611 39.55 13.74 -37.40
N LEU A 612 39.50 14.65 -38.37
CA LEU A 612 38.22 15.15 -38.88
C LEU A 612 37.53 14.07 -39.72
N MET A 613 36.29 13.72 -39.39
CA MET A 613 35.54 12.70 -40.14
C MET A 613 35.17 13.18 -41.55
N ALA A 614 34.98 12.25 -42.48
CA ALA A 614 34.55 12.55 -43.84
C ALA A 614 33.20 13.29 -43.89
N GLY A 615 32.98 14.10 -44.93
CA GLY A 615 31.76 14.90 -45.10
C GLY A 615 32.04 16.40 -44.97
N THR A 616 31.07 17.14 -44.43
CA THR A 616 31.18 18.59 -44.24
C THR A 616 31.22 18.92 -42.75
N ILE A 617 32.22 19.69 -42.35
CA ILE A 617 32.24 20.42 -41.07
C ILE A 617 32.00 21.89 -41.40
N ALA A 618 30.95 22.47 -40.82
CA ALA A 618 30.64 23.89 -40.95
C ALA A 618 30.60 24.54 -39.57
N THR A 619 31.11 25.76 -39.46
CA THR A 619 31.14 26.52 -38.20
C THR A 619 31.33 28.01 -38.50
N ASP A 620 30.83 28.88 -37.63
CA ASP A 620 31.18 30.29 -37.60
C ASP A 620 32.62 30.48 -37.11
N ASN A 621 32.90 30.37 -35.81
CA ASN A 621 34.28 30.45 -35.32
C ASN A 621 34.85 29.06 -35.02
N PHE A 622 36.05 28.81 -35.56
CA PHE A 622 36.79 27.56 -35.35
C PHE A 622 38.12 27.83 -34.65
N ILE A 623 38.26 27.30 -33.43
CA ILE A 623 39.47 27.43 -32.60
C ILE A 623 40.12 26.05 -32.41
N ILE A 624 41.43 26.00 -32.57
CA ILE A 624 42.23 24.79 -32.32
C ILE A 624 43.31 25.13 -31.30
N GLY A 625 43.45 24.26 -30.31
CA GLY A 625 44.37 24.38 -29.19
C GLY A 625 43.90 25.39 -28.15
N ASP A 626 44.32 25.18 -26.91
CA ASP A 626 44.15 26.11 -25.78
C ASP A 626 45.39 26.99 -25.56
N GLY A 627 46.41 26.86 -26.42
CA GLY A 627 47.69 27.58 -26.32
C GLY A 627 48.69 26.95 -25.34
N VAL A 628 48.34 25.85 -24.68
CA VAL A 628 49.17 25.14 -23.71
C VAL A 628 49.38 23.70 -24.14
N ASN A 629 48.29 22.93 -24.24
CA ASN A 629 48.29 21.52 -24.58
C ASN A 629 48.47 21.33 -26.09
N ALA A 630 49.43 20.48 -26.45
CA ALA A 630 49.68 20.18 -27.86
C ALA A 630 48.52 19.41 -28.47
N VAL A 631 48.17 19.71 -29.72
CA VAL A 631 47.16 18.97 -30.48
C VAL A 631 47.56 18.86 -31.94
N THR A 632 47.36 17.69 -32.52
CA THR A 632 47.51 17.48 -33.97
C THR A 632 46.13 17.31 -34.57
N ILE A 633 45.75 18.17 -35.51
CA ILE A 633 44.54 17.95 -36.31
C ILE A 633 44.91 17.21 -37.60
N ASP A 634 44.30 16.05 -37.78
CA ASP A 634 44.36 15.27 -39.01
C ASP A 634 43.16 15.62 -39.91
N TRP A 635 43.44 16.53 -40.84
CA TRP A 635 42.57 16.91 -41.94
C TRP A 635 43.05 16.32 -43.29
N ASN A 636 43.90 15.30 -43.23
CA ASN A 636 44.45 14.61 -44.40
C ASN A 636 43.80 13.23 -44.62
N THR A 637 43.49 12.50 -43.55
CA THR A 637 43.01 11.10 -43.66
C THR A 637 41.67 10.97 -44.39
N ASN A 638 40.73 11.88 -44.14
CA ASN A 638 39.36 11.79 -44.69
C ASN A 638 38.99 12.93 -45.66
N ASP A 639 39.87 13.91 -45.85
CA ASP A 639 39.65 15.08 -46.71
C ASP A 639 38.24 15.74 -46.62
N PRO A 640 37.69 16.03 -45.42
CA PRO A 640 36.38 16.67 -45.35
C PRO A 640 36.39 18.09 -45.90
N THR A 641 35.21 18.57 -46.30
CA THR A 641 34.98 19.99 -46.61
C THR A 641 34.87 20.76 -45.30
N LEU A 642 35.74 21.77 -45.11
CA LEU A 642 35.70 22.65 -43.95
C LEU A 642 35.21 24.05 -44.36
N ASN A 643 34.06 24.45 -43.82
CA ASN A 643 33.48 25.78 -44.03
C ASN A 643 33.57 26.58 -42.73
N VAL A 644 34.27 27.71 -42.78
CA VAL A 644 34.38 28.65 -41.65
C VAL A 644 33.77 29.97 -42.08
N GLU A 645 32.75 30.46 -41.36
CA GLU A 645 32.09 31.72 -41.71
C GLU A 645 32.76 32.93 -41.04
N GLY A 646 33.21 32.73 -39.81
CA GLY A 646 33.90 33.70 -38.97
C GLY A 646 35.40 33.43 -38.88
N ASN A 647 35.93 33.43 -37.66
CA ASN A 647 37.37 33.36 -37.42
C ASN A 647 37.88 31.92 -37.39
N PHE A 648 39.02 31.67 -38.05
CA PHE A 648 39.81 30.46 -37.87
C PHE A 648 41.06 30.75 -37.06
N THR A 649 41.20 30.15 -35.88
CA THR A 649 42.29 30.39 -34.93
C THR A 649 43.10 29.13 -34.68
N LEU A 650 44.40 29.20 -34.95
CA LEU A 650 45.40 28.20 -34.55
C LEU A 650 46.19 28.74 -33.36
N SER A 651 45.93 28.19 -32.17
CA SER A 651 46.66 28.54 -30.96
C SER A 651 48.10 28.00 -30.99
N ALA A 652 48.93 28.45 -30.05
CA ALA A 652 50.25 27.86 -29.84
C ALA A 652 50.15 26.34 -29.56
N SER A 653 51.21 25.60 -29.88
CA SER A 653 51.29 24.14 -29.72
C SER A 653 50.33 23.32 -30.62
N THR A 654 49.79 23.92 -31.68
CA THR A 654 48.94 23.21 -32.64
C THR A 654 49.73 22.71 -33.85
N THR A 655 49.43 21.50 -34.32
CA THR A 655 49.89 20.96 -35.59
C THR A 655 48.68 20.70 -36.47
N TRP A 656 48.68 21.21 -37.70
CA TRP A 656 47.59 21.02 -38.66
C TRP A 656 48.12 20.27 -39.89
N THR A 657 47.56 19.09 -40.17
CA THR A 657 47.95 18.27 -41.33
C THR A 657 46.82 18.27 -42.35
N LYS A 658 47.14 18.48 -43.63
CA LYS A 658 46.17 18.58 -44.72
C LYS A 658 46.72 17.90 -45.98
N SER A 659 45.83 17.36 -46.80
CA SER A 659 46.20 16.84 -48.12
C SER A 659 46.32 17.98 -49.16
N THR A 660 46.64 17.60 -50.40
CA THR A 660 46.56 18.49 -51.57
C THR A 660 45.14 18.66 -52.11
N SER A 661 44.21 17.79 -51.71
CA SER A 661 42.80 17.76 -52.13
C SER A 661 41.85 18.45 -51.15
N ALA A 662 42.24 18.61 -49.89
CA ALA A 662 41.42 19.21 -48.85
C ALA A 662 41.06 20.69 -49.14
N THR A 663 39.79 21.05 -48.95
CA THR A 663 39.25 22.38 -49.26
C THR A 663 38.72 23.09 -48.01
N LEU A 664 39.33 24.23 -47.67
CA LEU A 664 38.88 25.17 -46.63
C LEU A 664 38.25 26.38 -47.34
N SER A 665 36.99 26.66 -47.02
CA SER A 665 36.28 27.83 -47.53
C SER A 665 35.97 28.79 -46.40
N PHE A 666 36.39 30.06 -46.57
CA PHE A 666 35.86 31.16 -45.77
C PHE A 666 34.62 31.71 -46.47
N ARG A 667 33.44 31.55 -45.87
CA ARG A 667 32.18 32.02 -46.49
C ARG A 667 31.56 33.10 -45.63
N HIS A 668 31.52 34.33 -46.13
CA HIS A 668 30.70 35.37 -45.54
C HIS A 668 29.29 35.27 -46.13
N PHE A 669 28.32 34.70 -45.41
CA PHE A 669 26.93 34.90 -45.78
C PHE A 669 26.55 36.33 -45.41
N CYS A 670 26.45 37.24 -46.40
CA CYS A 670 25.61 38.42 -46.24
C CYS A 670 24.18 37.92 -46.02
N GLN A 671 23.74 37.82 -44.76
CA GLN A 671 22.32 37.71 -44.47
C GLN A 671 21.67 39.06 -44.78
N TYR A 672 20.72 39.06 -45.73
CA TYR A 672 19.76 40.15 -45.94
C TYR A 672 18.53 39.93 -45.08
#